data_AF-A0A508WYQ5-F1
#
_entry.id   AF-A0A508WYQ5-F1
#
_cell.length_a   1.000
_cell.length_b   1.000
_cell.length_c   1.000
_cell.angle_alpha   90.00
_cell.angle_beta   90.00
_cell.angle_gamma   90.00
#
_symmetry.space_group_name_H-M   'P 1'
#
loop_
_entity.id
_entity.type
_entity.pdbx_description
1 polymer ?
#
loop_
_entity_poly.entity_id
_entity_poly.type
_entity_poly.pdbx_seq_one_letter_code
_entity_poly.pdbx_strand_id
1 'polypeptide(L)'
;MSFAEFGLHNLRHHTSGTCVVFVHGILSDGHTAWGEPSWPEILRAEPSLEHIGIFIFTYRTSLNSRTYGIADVADALREHFGIDELWSVPNIVFVCHSMGGIVVRRFLVANQARLSDLRPTIGLFLVASPSLGSRDANMLSILSYVLRHTQAATLRFSQANTSLDELHRDFKTLLNGGKLTIVGRELLEDRPIKVKRWLGLWRQVVEPFAASAYFHQQNCEPLRIPGSDHSTIVKPLQSTALQHVALKRFLNQLPELARSAHGQSDSKSARIDSAAPQIPSVEAKTGVARSDGHASKKPPPRRPAALDKVTRSAILPERLRSFDMPGNAAEPGLVYDVAIKLRYGRMLERMLASAIVKRSQDPFSVFMSALDKSATFNDFELIAPWLRFTSTREKIEPVAEHLTKSFKLTEVDSKRLKVQLMGWAGCTFLPPLDWGDSRNSEKFSYYYTKSNLHAAWHDQGESNLRYLVRASIDANNSHRNYYNRHVSIFDFISAVKGMPASNTKIVLNEGIKGGAPSEMISALLHRLCITPTADATPDIMKLVQNSDLGLANAAKSALAFIPGRSEAISGLKRRSLSGNSAPFAAAVGTDLIIDAVDDLGAMLRSGNSSEASFNAAWALSRMSGLSSAAREQIKHGAIEHPDKLTRCICLIGLAIEAPQEAEPYIADEYKSARDMEKFCLSIAISYISDASQMLSLLANTGEDRLYVPFMFPCFQLLFHDAMKHAAGNSPILGEILSLTDDTF
;
A
#
# COMPACT_ATOMS: atom_id res chain seq x y z
N MET A 1 -13.29 -21.36 31.09
CA MET A 1 -14.58 -20.68 30.97
C MET A 1 -14.61 -19.95 29.65
N SER A 2 -15.71 -20.14 28.92
CA SER A 2 -15.98 -19.78 27.53
C SER A 2 -16.86 -18.52 27.53
N PHE A 3 -16.67 -17.67 26.51
CA PHE A 3 -17.27 -16.34 26.27
C PHE A 3 -16.61 -15.17 27.02
N ALA A 4 -15.62 -14.52 26.39
CA ALA A 4 -15.30 -13.14 26.74
C ALA A 4 -16.32 -12.25 26.04
N GLU A 5 -17.36 -11.86 26.78
CA GLU A 5 -18.39 -10.91 26.36
C GLU A 5 -17.75 -9.57 25.99
N PHE A 6 -18.19 -8.90 24.93
CA PHE A 6 -17.74 -7.53 24.68
C PHE A 6 -18.37 -6.60 25.73
N GLY A 7 -17.66 -5.53 26.09
CA GLY A 7 -18.15 -4.52 27.00
C GLY A 7 -17.14 -4.10 28.04
N LEU A 8 -17.62 -3.44 29.09
CA LEU A 8 -16.81 -2.99 30.20
C LEU A 8 -16.86 -4.02 31.33
N HIS A 9 -15.71 -4.57 31.70
CA HIS A 9 -15.57 -5.56 32.75
C HIS A 9 -15.01 -4.93 34.02
N ASN A 10 -15.74 -5.04 35.11
CA ASN A 10 -15.28 -4.60 36.43
C ASN A 10 -14.36 -5.65 37.06
N LEU A 11 -13.12 -5.26 37.37
CA LEU A 11 -12.19 -6.08 38.17
C LEU A 11 -12.21 -5.69 39.66
N ARG A 12 -12.51 -4.42 39.96
CA ARG A 12 -12.67 -3.91 41.31
C ARG A 12 -13.51 -2.63 41.28
N HIS A 13 -14.49 -2.48 42.17
CA HIS A 13 -15.21 -1.23 42.37
C HIS A 13 -14.35 -0.19 43.09
N HIS A 14 -14.58 1.09 42.81
CA HIS A 14 -13.90 2.17 43.52
C HIS A 14 -14.52 2.41 44.89
N THR A 15 -13.71 2.85 45.86
CA THR A 15 -14.18 3.41 47.15
C THR A 15 -13.77 4.87 47.34
N SER A 16 -12.93 5.39 46.44
CA SER A 16 -12.34 6.75 46.50
C SER A 16 -12.88 7.74 45.47
N GLY A 17 -13.78 7.32 44.59
CA GLY A 17 -14.18 8.13 43.44
C GLY A 17 -13.12 8.25 42.34
N THR A 18 -12.19 7.28 42.27
CA THR A 18 -11.23 7.16 41.16
C THR A 18 -11.35 5.80 40.50
N CYS A 19 -11.45 5.80 39.17
CA CYS A 19 -11.48 4.59 38.34
C CYS A 19 -10.38 4.61 37.29
N VAL A 20 -9.82 3.44 37.02
CA VAL A 20 -8.89 3.19 35.91
C VAL A 20 -9.57 2.30 34.88
N VAL A 21 -9.64 2.75 33.64
CA VAL A 21 -10.24 2.02 32.52
C VAL A 21 -9.15 1.64 31.53
N PHE A 22 -8.87 0.34 31.44
CA PHE A 22 -7.93 -0.21 30.46
C PHE A 22 -8.64 -0.40 29.11
N VAL A 23 -8.09 0.20 28.06
CA VAL A 23 -8.65 0.15 26.70
C VAL A 23 -7.61 -0.39 25.73
N HIS A 24 -7.86 -1.60 25.22
CA HIS A 24 -6.90 -2.32 24.39
C HIS A 24 -6.86 -1.83 22.93
N GLY A 25 -5.83 -2.25 22.20
CA GLY A 25 -5.65 -1.94 20.77
C GLY A 25 -6.26 -3.00 19.83
N ILE A 26 -5.87 -2.96 18.56
CA ILE A 26 -6.39 -3.89 17.53
C ILE A 26 -5.81 -5.31 17.70
N LEU A 27 -6.60 -6.32 17.35
CA LEU A 27 -6.24 -7.75 17.41
C LEU A 27 -5.77 -8.29 18.76
N SER A 28 -6.20 -7.64 19.84
CA SER A 28 -6.24 -8.24 21.15
C SER A 28 -7.68 -8.27 21.66
N ASP A 29 -7.88 -9.01 22.74
CA ASP A 29 -9.06 -8.92 23.61
C ASP A 29 -8.63 -8.39 24.99
N GLY A 30 -9.61 -8.02 25.83
CA GLY A 30 -9.35 -7.45 27.15
C GLY A 30 -8.53 -8.35 28.10
N HIS A 31 -8.43 -9.65 27.81
CA HIS A 31 -7.64 -10.58 28.62
C HIS A 31 -6.19 -10.71 28.13
N THR A 32 -5.99 -10.87 26.82
CA THR A 32 -4.67 -11.19 26.23
C THR A 32 -3.81 -9.95 25.95
N ALA A 33 -4.42 -8.77 25.88
CA ALA A 33 -3.72 -7.51 25.57
C ALA A 33 -2.62 -7.17 26.59
N TRP A 34 -2.90 -7.41 27.87
CA TRP A 34 -2.18 -6.80 28.99
C TRP A 34 -1.09 -7.67 29.61
N GLY A 35 -0.78 -8.82 28.99
CA GLY A 35 0.28 -9.72 29.45
C GLY A 35 -0.19 -10.75 30.47
N GLU A 36 0.76 -11.55 30.93
CA GLU A 36 0.55 -12.61 31.92
C GLU A 36 1.69 -12.55 32.95
N PRO A 37 1.47 -12.06 34.18
CA PRO A 37 0.18 -11.57 34.70
C PRO A 37 -0.32 -10.31 33.98
N SER A 38 -1.64 -10.18 33.88
CA SER A 38 -2.31 -9.05 33.25
C SER A 38 -2.00 -7.74 33.98
N TRP A 39 -1.64 -6.67 33.25
CA TRP A 39 -1.33 -5.37 33.86
C TRP A 39 -2.45 -4.82 34.77
N PRO A 40 -3.75 -4.84 34.40
CA PRO A 40 -4.85 -4.56 35.32
C PRO A 40 -4.78 -5.35 36.63
N GLU A 41 -4.42 -6.63 36.58
CA GLU A 41 -4.28 -7.48 37.79
C GLU A 41 -3.06 -7.09 38.62
N ILE A 42 -1.94 -6.75 37.98
CA ILE A 42 -0.77 -6.20 38.69
C ILE A 42 -1.17 -4.90 39.41
N LEU A 43 -1.96 -4.02 38.76
CA LEU A 43 -2.46 -2.80 39.38
C LEU A 43 -3.45 -3.08 40.51
N ARG A 44 -4.33 -4.07 40.35
CA ARG A 44 -5.26 -4.51 41.39
C ARG A 44 -4.53 -4.99 42.63
N ALA A 45 -3.41 -5.68 42.45
CA ALA A 45 -2.57 -6.21 43.54
C ALA A 45 -1.76 -5.13 44.28
N GLU A 46 -1.79 -3.87 43.86
CA GLU A 46 -1.05 -2.79 44.53
C GLU A 46 -1.79 -2.31 45.79
N PRO A 47 -1.23 -2.53 47.01
CA PRO A 47 -1.91 -2.16 48.25
C PRO A 47 -2.17 -0.65 48.34
N SER A 48 -1.25 0.17 47.84
CA SER A 48 -1.40 1.63 47.85
C SER A 48 -2.54 2.14 46.96
N LEU A 49 -3.11 1.30 46.10
CA LEU A 49 -4.17 1.65 45.15
C LEU A 49 -5.46 0.85 45.39
N GLU A 50 -5.62 0.22 46.56
CA GLU A 50 -6.77 -0.65 46.86
C GLU A 50 -8.13 0.06 46.70
N HIS A 51 -8.16 1.38 46.92
CA HIS A 51 -9.34 2.23 46.86
C HIS A 51 -9.77 2.63 45.43
N ILE A 52 -8.97 2.32 44.41
CA ILE A 52 -9.22 2.69 43.02
C ILE A 52 -9.99 1.57 42.31
N GLY A 53 -11.05 1.94 41.60
CA GLY A 53 -11.80 1.03 40.74
C GLY A 53 -11.01 0.68 39.49
N ILE A 54 -11.10 -0.55 39.01
CA ILE A 54 -10.36 -1.04 37.85
C ILE A 54 -11.34 -1.71 36.89
N PHE A 55 -11.34 -1.25 35.65
CA PHE A 55 -12.20 -1.71 34.58
C PHE A 55 -11.36 -2.05 33.35
N ILE A 56 -11.81 -3.04 32.59
CA ILE A 56 -11.26 -3.39 31.28
C ILE A 56 -12.36 -3.24 30.25
N PHE A 57 -12.17 -2.37 29.27
CA PHE A 57 -13.08 -2.27 28.14
C PHE A 57 -12.62 -3.19 27.00
N THR A 58 -13.43 -4.18 26.68
CA THR A 58 -13.25 -5.12 25.58
C THR A 58 -14.22 -4.78 24.46
N TYR A 59 -13.72 -4.64 23.23
CA TYR A 59 -14.57 -4.38 22.07
C TYR A 59 -14.16 -5.23 20.88
N ARG A 60 -15.08 -5.38 19.93
CA ARG A 60 -14.85 -6.18 18.73
C ARG A 60 -13.76 -5.54 17.87
N THR A 61 -12.63 -6.24 17.77
CA THR A 61 -11.49 -5.88 16.92
C THR A 61 -11.40 -6.71 15.64
N SER A 62 -12.35 -7.62 15.38
CA SER A 62 -12.30 -8.54 14.25
C SER A 62 -12.62 -7.86 12.90
N LEU A 63 -11.72 -8.09 11.95
CA LEU A 63 -11.57 -7.35 10.67
C LEU A 63 -12.66 -7.64 9.62
N ASN A 64 -13.64 -8.49 9.93
CA ASN A 64 -14.71 -8.91 9.03
C ASN A 64 -16.05 -8.16 9.25
N SER A 65 -16.13 -7.22 10.20
CA SER A 65 -17.29 -6.33 10.29
C SER A 65 -17.25 -5.36 9.11
N ARG A 66 -18.25 -5.41 8.22
CA ARG A 66 -18.30 -4.51 7.05
C ARG A 66 -18.58 -3.05 7.43
N THR A 67 -19.07 -2.79 8.65
CA THR A 67 -19.58 -1.48 9.10
C THR A 67 -19.17 -1.03 10.51
N TYR A 68 -18.46 -1.83 11.32
CA TYR A 68 -18.16 -1.50 12.73
C TYR A 68 -16.77 -0.89 12.87
N GLY A 69 -16.70 0.44 13.01
CA GLY A 69 -15.50 1.26 13.06
C GLY A 69 -15.24 1.92 14.42
N ILE A 70 -14.27 2.86 14.46
CA ILE A 70 -13.79 3.52 15.69
C ILE A 70 -14.90 4.33 16.37
N ALA A 71 -15.80 4.95 15.59
CA ALA A 71 -16.94 5.68 16.12
C ALA A 71 -17.90 4.74 16.88
N ASP A 72 -18.24 3.59 16.29
CA ASP A 72 -19.12 2.60 16.94
C ASP A 72 -18.52 2.07 18.25
N VAL A 73 -17.20 1.87 18.30
CA VAL A 73 -16.50 1.47 19.53
C VAL A 73 -16.56 2.57 20.60
N ALA A 74 -16.39 3.83 20.21
CA ALA A 74 -16.51 4.96 21.14
C ALA A 74 -17.94 5.13 21.65
N ASP A 75 -18.95 4.89 20.81
CA ASP A 75 -20.36 4.86 21.21
C ASP A 75 -20.63 3.69 22.16
N ALA A 76 -20.09 2.49 21.89
CA ALA A 76 -20.22 1.36 22.81
C ALA A 76 -19.59 1.67 24.18
N LEU A 77 -18.41 2.31 24.21
CA LEU A 77 -17.79 2.77 25.46
C LEU A 77 -18.70 3.75 26.21
N ARG A 78 -19.36 4.66 25.48
CA ARG A 78 -20.32 5.62 26.06
C ARG A 78 -21.51 4.93 26.71
N GLU A 79 -22.09 3.92 26.05
CA GLU A 79 -23.21 3.17 26.61
C GLU A 79 -22.79 2.42 27.87
N HIS A 80 -21.63 1.76 27.86
CA HIS A 80 -21.11 1.07 29.04
C HIS A 80 -20.78 2.01 30.20
N PHE A 81 -20.31 3.23 29.93
CA PHE A 81 -20.16 4.26 30.97
C PHE A 81 -21.49 4.61 31.66
N GLY A 82 -22.62 4.50 30.94
CA GLY A 82 -23.96 4.64 31.48
C GLY A 82 -24.35 3.47 32.38
N ILE A 83 -24.16 2.25 31.86
CA ILE A 83 -24.54 1.00 32.54
C ILE A 83 -23.75 0.81 33.84
N ASP A 84 -22.44 1.07 33.82
CA ASP A 84 -21.55 0.87 34.96
C ASP A 84 -21.39 2.13 35.84
N GLU A 85 -22.29 3.11 35.69
CA GLU A 85 -22.35 4.36 36.47
C GLU A 85 -21.03 5.17 36.51
N LEU A 86 -20.19 5.03 35.48
CA LEU A 86 -18.90 5.72 35.41
C LEU A 86 -19.01 7.22 35.18
N TRP A 87 -20.14 7.72 34.65
CA TRP A 87 -20.35 9.16 34.47
C TRP A 87 -20.29 9.96 35.77
N SER A 88 -20.68 9.35 36.89
CA SER A 88 -20.64 9.99 38.21
C SER A 88 -19.29 9.93 38.90
N VAL A 89 -18.30 9.23 38.31
CA VAL A 89 -16.98 9.06 38.93
C VAL A 89 -16.16 10.35 38.78
N PRO A 90 -15.71 10.98 39.89
CA PRO A 90 -14.97 12.24 39.82
C PRO A 90 -13.64 12.17 39.08
N ASN A 91 -12.92 11.03 39.16
CA ASN A 91 -11.62 10.86 38.54
C ASN A 91 -11.60 9.60 37.67
N ILE A 92 -11.38 9.76 36.37
CA ILE A 92 -11.38 8.65 35.41
C ILE A 92 -10.05 8.66 34.67
N VAL A 93 -9.28 7.59 34.82
CA VAL A 93 -7.99 7.42 34.17
C VAL A 93 -8.07 6.34 33.12
N PHE A 94 -7.82 6.68 31.86
CA PHE A 94 -7.73 5.70 30.79
C PHE A 94 -6.28 5.26 30.59
N VAL A 95 -6.06 3.95 30.58
CA VAL A 95 -4.80 3.33 30.14
C VAL A 95 -5.04 2.76 28.75
N CYS A 96 -4.48 3.42 27.75
CA CYS A 96 -4.83 3.17 26.35
C CYS A 96 -3.65 2.57 25.59
N HIS A 97 -3.87 1.44 24.93
CA HIS A 97 -2.86 0.84 24.04
C HIS A 97 -3.20 1.10 22.57
N SER A 98 -2.23 1.58 21.79
CA SER A 98 -2.33 1.65 20.33
C SER A 98 -3.67 2.29 19.87
N MET A 99 -4.50 1.56 19.12
CA MET A 99 -5.82 2.01 18.67
C MET A 99 -6.79 2.37 19.82
N GLY A 100 -6.64 1.81 21.02
CA GLY A 100 -7.42 2.17 22.19
C GLY A 100 -7.28 3.66 22.56
N GLY A 101 -6.12 4.26 22.28
CA GLY A 101 -5.92 5.70 22.48
C GLY A 101 -6.65 6.55 21.45
N ILE A 102 -6.95 6.01 20.28
CA ILE A 102 -7.81 6.66 19.28
C ILE A 102 -9.27 6.60 19.73
N VAL A 103 -9.73 5.42 20.16
CA VAL A 103 -11.10 5.19 20.67
C VAL A 103 -11.42 6.16 21.80
N VAL A 104 -10.56 6.24 22.82
CA VAL A 104 -10.79 7.12 23.97
C VAL A 104 -10.78 8.59 23.57
N ARG A 105 -9.87 9.03 22.69
CA ARG A 105 -9.91 10.43 22.20
C ARG A 105 -11.21 10.74 21.46
N ARG A 106 -11.70 9.82 20.63
CA ARG A 106 -12.99 9.99 19.93
C ARG A 106 -14.14 10.06 20.93
N PHE A 107 -14.14 9.19 21.94
CA PHE A 107 -15.11 9.21 23.04
C PHE A 107 -15.11 10.56 23.77
N LEU A 108 -13.93 11.09 24.13
CA LEU A 108 -13.81 12.37 24.83
C LEU A 108 -14.30 13.56 23.99
N VAL A 109 -13.94 13.60 22.71
CA VAL A 109 -14.41 14.65 21.79
C VAL A 109 -15.92 14.57 21.61
N ALA A 110 -16.46 13.37 21.35
CA ALA A 110 -17.89 13.18 21.13
C ALA A 110 -18.76 13.48 22.37
N ASN A 111 -18.19 13.33 23.57
CA ASN A 111 -18.88 13.55 24.84
C ASN A 111 -18.43 14.81 25.58
N GLN A 112 -17.74 15.73 24.90
CA GLN A 112 -17.17 16.93 25.53
C GLN A 112 -18.21 17.74 26.33
N ALA A 113 -19.43 17.93 25.79
CA ALA A 113 -20.47 18.71 26.46
C ALA A 113 -20.86 18.08 27.81
N ARG A 114 -21.24 16.80 27.80
CA ARG A 114 -21.60 16.05 29.02
C ARG A 114 -20.44 15.98 30.02
N LEU A 115 -19.22 15.76 29.56
CA LEU A 115 -18.04 15.76 30.42
C LEU A 115 -17.80 17.17 31.01
N SER A 116 -18.12 18.24 30.29
CA SER A 116 -17.96 19.61 30.79
C SER A 116 -18.99 19.95 31.86
N ASP A 117 -20.18 19.37 31.77
CA ASP A 117 -21.23 19.52 32.79
C ASP A 117 -20.87 18.76 34.07
N LEU A 118 -20.37 17.53 33.92
CA LEU A 118 -20.00 16.67 35.05
C LEU A 118 -18.65 17.00 35.67
N ARG A 119 -17.77 17.67 34.91
CA ARG A 119 -16.42 18.11 35.31
C ARG A 119 -15.54 17.03 35.95
N PRO A 120 -15.47 15.80 35.42
CA PRO A 120 -14.53 14.82 35.95
C PRO A 120 -13.09 15.25 35.63
N THR A 121 -12.16 14.81 36.47
CA THR A 121 -10.73 14.81 36.15
C THR A 121 -10.44 13.61 35.27
N ILE A 122 -9.88 13.85 34.09
CA ILE A 122 -9.57 12.81 33.11
C ILE A 122 -8.06 12.62 33.03
N GLY A 123 -7.59 11.43 33.39
CA GLY A 123 -6.22 11.00 33.17
C GLY A 123 -6.08 10.21 31.86
N LEU A 124 -5.13 10.55 31.01
CA LEU A 124 -4.82 9.83 29.77
C LEU A 124 -3.41 9.26 29.80
N PHE A 125 -3.31 7.96 30.02
CA PHE A 125 -2.05 7.22 29.98
C PHE A 125 -1.94 6.48 28.65
N LEU A 126 -1.34 7.15 27.67
CA LEU A 126 -1.25 6.67 26.30
C LEU A 126 0.00 5.81 26.12
N VAL A 127 -0.18 4.53 25.77
CA VAL A 127 0.91 3.58 25.61
C VAL A 127 1.02 3.17 24.15
N ALA A 128 2.12 3.57 23.50
CA ALA A 128 2.34 3.38 22.06
C ALA A 128 1.11 3.73 21.20
N SER A 129 0.37 4.76 21.59
CA SER A 129 -0.82 5.23 20.88
C SER A 129 -0.42 6.22 19.80
N PRO A 130 -0.92 6.11 18.56
CA PRO A 130 -0.57 7.04 17.49
C PRO A 130 -1.16 8.42 17.77
N SER A 131 -0.28 9.39 18.06
CA SER A 131 -0.66 10.74 18.47
C SER A 131 -0.66 11.75 17.31
N LEU A 132 -0.01 11.46 16.20
CA LEU A 132 0.10 12.32 15.02
C LEU A 132 -0.82 11.85 13.87
N GLY A 133 -1.22 12.80 13.03
CA GLY A 133 -2.17 12.60 11.93
C GLY A 133 -1.67 11.77 10.73
N SER A 134 -2.49 11.66 9.69
CA SER A 134 -2.43 10.80 8.49
C SER A 134 -1.11 10.76 7.70
N ARG A 135 -0.15 11.65 7.99
CA ARG A 135 1.14 11.76 7.29
C ARG A 135 2.15 10.69 7.70
N ASP A 136 1.91 9.95 8.79
CA ASP A 136 2.80 8.88 9.24
C ASP A 136 2.53 7.55 8.54
N ALA A 137 3.30 7.25 7.49
CA ALA A 137 3.36 5.94 6.83
C ALA A 137 3.67 4.78 7.82
N ASN A 138 4.27 5.11 8.97
CA ASN A 138 4.60 4.17 10.05
C ASN A 138 3.35 3.60 10.77
N MET A 139 2.23 4.32 10.78
CA MET A 139 0.99 3.80 11.38
C MET A 139 0.37 2.67 10.54
N LEU A 140 0.35 2.87 9.23
CA LEU A 140 -0.17 1.87 8.30
C LEU A 140 0.71 0.62 8.28
N SER A 141 2.03 0.76 8.44
CA SER A 141 2.97 -0.36 8.49
C SER A 141 2.86 -1.16 9.81
N ILE A 142 2.64 -0.51 10.95
CA ILE A 142 2.38 -1.20 12.23
C ILE A 142 1.01 -1.88 12.22
N LEU A 143 -0.04 -1.20 11.74
CA LEU A 143 -1.37 -1.80 11.62
C LEU A 143 -1.35 -2.97 10.64
N SER A 144 -0.81 -2.82 9.43
CA SER A 144 -0.67 -3.95 8.48
C SER A 144 0.12 -5.11 9.07
N TYR A 145 1.14 -4.83 9.90
CA TYR A 145 1.87 -5.86 10.62
C TYR A 145 1.02 -6.56 11.70
N VAL A 146 0.33 -5.82 12.56
CA VAL A 146 -0.54 -6.40 13.59
C VAL A 146 -1.67 -7.19 12.91
N LEU A 147 -2.23 -6.64 11.82
CA LEU A 147 -3.37 -7.16 11.07
C LEU A 147 -3.12 -8.38 10.19
N ARG A 148 -1.84 -8.72 9.97
CA ARG A 148 -1.23 -9.85 9.23
C ARG A 148 -1.85 -10.43 7.94
N HIS A 149 -3.14 -10.25 7.62
CA HIS A 149 -3.79 -10.93 6.48
C HIS A 149 -5.00 -10.20 5.84
N THR A 150 -5.30 -8.92 6.12
CA THR A 150 -6.44 -8.24 5.45
C THR A 150 -6.08 -6.89 4.83
N GLN A 151 -5.84 -6.89 3.51
CA GLN A 151 -5.59 -5.66 2.73
C GLN A 151 -6.77 -4.67 2.81
N ALA A 152 -8.01 -5.17 2.94
CA ALA A 152 -9.19 -4.35 3.11
C ALA A 152 -9.19 -3.54 4.42
N ALA A 153 -8.64 -4.08 5.51
CA ALA A 153 -8.54 -3.35 6.77
C ALA A 153 -7.50 -2.23 6.68
N THR A 154 -6.35 -2.49 6.05
CA THR A 154 -5.33 -1.47 5.77
C THR A 154 -5.89 -0.32 4.92
N LEU A 155 -6.71 -0.60 3.90
CA LEU A 155 -7.37 0.42 3.08
C LEU A 155 -8.48 1.19 3.85
N ARG A 156 -9.23 0.53 4.73
CA ARG A 156 -10.18 1.22 5.63
C ARG A 156 -9.46 2.11 6.65
N PHE A 157 -8.33 1.65 7.17
CA PHE A 157 -7.47 2.49 8.01
C PHE A 157 -6.89 3.66 7.23
N SER A 158 -6.54 3.52 5.94
CA SER A 158 -6.11 4.68 5.15
C SER A 158 -7.24 5.70 4.92
N GLN A 159 -8.50 5.27 4.78
CA GLN A 159 -9.67 6.17 4.78
C GLN A 159 -9.91 6.80 6.15
N ALA A 160 -9.79 6.01 7.24
CA ALA A 160 -9.85 6.52 8.60
C ALA A 160 -8.68 7.47 8.92
N ASN A 161 -7.53 7.34 8.26
CA ASN A 161 -6.40 8.25 8.48
C ASN A 161 -6.79 9.70 8.14
N THR A 162 -7.60 9.92 7.09
CA THR A 162 -8.16 11.25 6.81
C THR A 162 -9.02 11.77 7.97
N SER A 163 -9.79 10.90 8.65
CA SER A 163 -10.56 11.27 9.85
C SER A 163 -9.72 11.34 11.14
N LEU A 164 -8.53 10.71 11.19
CA LEU A 164 -7.59 10.81 12.31
C LEU A 164 -6.91 12.19 12.37
N ASP A 165 -6.69 12.84 11.24
CA ASP A 165 -6.24 14.25 11.20
C ASP A 165 -7.27 15.16 11.88
N GLU A 166 -8.55 14.95 11.57
CA GLU A 166 -9.64 15.70 12.16
C GLU A 166 -9.73 15.41 13.66
N LEU A 167 -9.71 14.14 14.07
CA LEU A 167 -9.69 13.76 15.48
C LEU A 167 -8.49 14.35 16.23
N HIS A 168 -7.30 14.37 15.62
CA HIS A 168 -6.11 14.99 16.21
C HIS A 168 -6.34 16.48 16.48
N ARG A 169 -6.86 17.20 15.50
CA ARG A 169 -7.17 18.63 15.61
C ARG A 169 -8.25 18.90 16.64
N ASP A 170 -9.33 18.13 16.62
CA ASP A 170 -10.46 18.28 17.56
C ASP A 170 -10.02 17.97 18.99
N PHE A 171 -9.23 16.91 19.18
CA PHE A 171 -8.72 16.55 20.49
C PHE A 171 -7.70 17.58 21.02
N LYS A 172 -6.82 18.14 20.16
CA LYS A 172 -5.98 19.27 20.56
C LYS A 172 -6.80 20.50 20.95
N THR A 173 -7.89 20.76 20.23
CA THR A 173 -8.82 21.84 20.56
C THR A 173 -9.47 21.59 21.92
N LEU A 174 -9.87 20.36 22.20
CA LEU A 174 -10.39 19.95 23.51
C LEU A 174 -9.38 20.17 24.64
N LEU A 175 -8.14 19.67 24.47
CA LEU A 175 -7.05 19.85 25.44
C LEU A 175 -6.74 21.33 25.70
N ASN A 176 -6.61 22.12 24.64
CA ASN A 176 -6.27 23.54 24.74
C ASN A 176 -7.42 24.41 25.21
N GLY A 177 -8.66 23.94 25.04
CA GLY A 177 -9.87 24.69 25.39
C GLY A 177 -10.09 24.85 26.89
N GLY A 178 -9.41 24.07 27.74
CA GLY A 178 -9.43 24.22 29.21
C GLY A 178 -10.78 23.92 29.89
N LYS A 179 -11.82 23.58 29.12
CA LYS A 179 -13.17 23.25 29.61
C LYS A 179 -13.23 21.92 30.35
N LEU A 180 -12.33 20.98 30.00
CA LEU A 180 -12.15 19.70 30.68
C LEU A 180 -10.78 19.64 31.33
N THR A 181 -10.73 19.07 32.54
CA THR A 181 -9.46 18.80 33.21
C THR A 181 -8.87 17.51 32.66
N ILE A 182 -8.06 17.62 31.61
CA ILE A 182 -7.37 16.48 31.01
C ILE A 182 -5.88 16.58 31.30
N VAL A 183 -5.35 15.58 32.00
CA VAL A 183 -3.92 15.39 32.24
C VAL A 183 -3.50 14.06 31.64
N GLY A 184 -2.25 13.93 31.24
CA GLY A 184 -1.82 12.69 30.60
C GLY A 184 -0.34 12.47 30.57
N ARG A 185 0.04 11.29 30.09
CA ARG A 185 1.42 10.87 29.89
C ARG A 185 1.50 9.91 28.72
N GLU A 186 2.53 10.06 27.90
CA GLU A 186 2.78 9.23 26.72
C GLU A 186 3.96 8.27 26.98
N LEU A 187 3.77 6.98 26.72
CA LEU A 187 4.79 5.95 26.79
C LEU A 187 5.19 5.52 25.39
N LEU A 188 6.50 5.60 25.11
CA LEU A 188 7.10 5.29 23.83
C LEU A 188 7.83 3.95 23.88
N GLU A 189 7.74 3.18 22.80
CA GLU A 189 8.51 1.96 22.63
C GLU A 189 9.99 2.28 22.36
N ASP A 190 10.88 1.41 22.84
CA ASP A 190 12.34 1.56 22.66
C ASP A 190 12.82 0.85 21.41
N ARG A 191 12.24 -0.31 21.13
CA ARG A 191 12.63 -1.15 20.02
C ARG A 191 11.58 -1.08 18.92
N PRO A 192 12.03 -1.04 17.66
CA PRO A 192 11.13 -1.24 16.54
C PRO A 192 10.44 -2.62 16.64
N ILE A 193 9.23 -2.71 16.11
CA ILE A 193 8.49 -3.97 16.08
C ILE A 193 9.25 -4.97 15.23
N LYS A 194 9.52 -6.14 15.79
CA LYS A 194 10.29 -7.18 15.10
C LYS A 194 9.39 -8.32 14.64
N VAL A 195 9.08 -8.34 13.35
CA VAL A 195 8.17 -9.29 12.70
C VAL A 195 8.84 -10.65 12.49
N LYS A 196 8.38 -11.72 13.17
CA LYS A 196 8.74 -13.11 12.81
C LYS A 196 7.79 -13.65 11.74
N ARG A 197 8.29 -13.91 10.53
CA ARG A 197 7.64 -14.78 9.53
C ARG A 197 7.89 -16.25 9.90
N TRP A 198 6.91 -17.11 9.64
CA TRP A 198 6.99 -18.53 9.94
C TRP A 198 7.92 -19.23 8.93
N LEU A 199 8.67 -20.25 9.39
CA LEU A 199 9.77 -20.97 8.71
C LEU A 199 11.19 -20.32 8.69
N GLY A 200 11.61 -19.68 9.80
CA GLY A 200 13.03 -19.73 10.20
C GLY A 200 14.00 -18.63 9.73
N LEU A 201 13.61 -17.66 8.89
CA LEU A 201 14.48 -16.49 8.54
C LEU A 201 13.80 -15.13 8.86
N TRP A 202 14.56 -14.24 9.51
CA TRP A 202 14.20 -13.00 10.25
C TRP A 202 14.14 -11.74 9.35
N ARG A 203 13.66 -10.52 9.67
CA ARG A 203 12.80 -9.85 10.69
C ARG A 203 12.41 -8.51 10.00
N GLN A 204 11.13 -8.18 9.75
CA GLN A 204 10.76 -6.80 9.34
C GLN A 204 10.84 -5.91 10.60
N VAL A 205 11.42 -4.72 10.47
CA VAL A 205 11.69 -3.79 11.56
C VAL A 205 10.86 -2.54 11.28
N VAL A 206 9.86 -2.27 12.12
CA VAL A 206 9.03 -1.06 11.98
C VAL A 206 9.45 -0.06 13.05
N GLU A 207 9.93 1.11 12.62
CA GLU A 207 10.43 2.18 13.48
C GLU A 207 9.40 2.58 14.57
N PRO A 208 9.84 2.85 15.81
CA PRO A 208 8.99 3.40 16.86
C PRO A 208 8.31 4.69 16.41
N PHE A 209 7.04 4.87 16.79
CA PHE A 209 6.36 6.14 16.55
C PHE A 209 7.02 7.31 17.28
N ALA A 210 6.97 8.50 16.67
CA ALA A 210 7.03 9.77 17.40
C ALA A 210 5.69 10.00 18.14
N ALA A 211 5.33 9.11 19.07
CA ALA A 211 4.05 9.11 19.79
C ALA A 211 4.01 10.10 20.97
N SER A 212 4.66 11.26 20.83
CA SER A 212 4.63 12.33 21.83
C SER A 212 4.11 13.61 21.20
N ALA A 213 2.82 13.90 21.34
CA ALA A 213 2.23 15.09 20.73
C ALA A 213 1.34 15.90 21.66
N TYR A 214 1.03 15.39 22.87
CA TYR A 214 -0.02 15.97 23.71
C TYR A 214 0.49 16.42 25.07
N PHE A 215 1.35 15.63 25.71
CA PHE A 215 1.71 15.86 27.11
C PHE A 215 3.21 16.12 27.25
N HIS A 216 3.56 17.38 27.48
CA HIS A 216 4.95 17.84 27.64
C HIS A 216 5.17 18.61 28.95
N GLN A 217 4.17 18.63 29.83
CA GLN A 217 4.27 19.28 31.14
C GLN A 217 5.23 18.51 32.05
N GLN A 218 5.77 19.21 33.05
CA GLN A 218 6.69 18.62 34.02
C GLN A 218 6.06 17.44 34.77
N ASN A 219 6.77 16.31 34.87
CA ASN A 219 6.29 14.99 35.37
C ASN A 219 5.34 14.22 34.43
N CYS A 220 4.96 14.81 33.31
CA CYS A 220 4.13 14.20 32.26
C CYS A 220 4.93 13.99 30.97
N GLU A 221 6.25 14.15 31.01
CA GLU A 221 7.10 14.03 29.84
C GLU A 221 7.00 12.62 29.23
N PRO A 222 7.06 12.51 27.89
CA PRO A 222 7.04 11.24 27.20
C PRO A 222 8.15 10.31 27.73
N LEU A 223 7.77 9.09 28.08
CA LEU A 223 8.68 8.11 28.67
C LEU A 223 8.92 6.95 27.71
N ARG A 224 10.15 6.84 27.21
CA ARG A 224 10.57 5.65 26.46
C ARG A 224 10.79 4.48 27.41
N ILE A 225 10.19 3.33 27.14
CA ILE A 225 10.29 2.12 27.97
C ILE A 225 11.40 1.21 27.42
N PRO A 226 12.57 1.09 28.11
CA PRO A 226 13.72 0.37 27.59
C PRO A 226 13.41 -1.09 27.26
N GLY A 227 13.91 -1.56 26.12
CA GLY A 227 13.80 -2.93 25.68
C GLY A 227 12.41 -3.38 25.20
N SER A 228 11.40 -2.50 25.25
CA SER A 228 10.04 -2.80 24.82
C SER A 228 9.82 -2.61 23.33
N ASP A 229 8.91 -3.40 22.77
CA ASP A 229 8.28 -3.19 21.46
C ASP A 229 6.77 -2.91 21.63
N HIS A 230 6.07 -2.64 20.53
CA HIS A 230 4.64 -2.27 20.52
C HIS A 230 3.73 -3.24 21.26
N SER A 231 4.09 -4.52 21.30
CA SER A 231 3.30 -5.57 21.93
C SER A 231 3.69 -5.81 23.38
N THR A 232 4.94 -5.57 23.74
CA THR A 232 5.51 -5.86 25.06
C THR A 232 5.49 -4.65 25.99
N ILE A 233 5.40 -3.42 25.45
CA ILE A 233 5.31 -2.18 26.23
C ILE A 233 4.13 -2.18 27.20
N VAL A 234 3.02 -2.84 26.85
CA VAL A 234 1.81 -3.00 27.70
C VAL A 234 1.82 -4.25 28.58
N LYS A 235 2.94 -4.99 28.62
CA LYS A 235 3.04 -6.28 29.33
C LYS A 235 4.14 -6.21 30.41
N PRO A 236 3.97 -5.37 31.45
CA PRO A 236 4.91 -5.38 32.57
C PRO A 236 4.94 -6.77 33.20
N LEU A 237 6.13 -7.36 33.31
CA LEU A 237 6.30 -8.70 33.89
C LEU A 237 6.17 -8.69 35.43
N GLN A 238 6.32 -7.52 36.05
CA GLN A 238 6.35 -7.34 37.51
C GLN A 238 5.96 -5.90 37.89
N SER A 239 5.56 -5.67 39.14
CA SER A 239 5.17 -4.35 39.68
C SER A 239 6.30 -3.32 39.68
N THR A 240 7.55 -3.76 39.59
CA THR A 240 8.72 -2.88 39.48
C THR A 240 9.04 -2.48 38.03
N ALA A 241 8.30 -2.99 37.04
CA ALA A 241 8.49 -2.62 35.65
C ALA A 241 8.24 -1.11 35.44
N LEU A 242 9.08 -0.46 34.64
CA LEU A 242 9.09 1.01 34.51
C LEU A 242 7.73 1.59 34.10
N GLN A 243 7.05 0.95 33.14
CA GLN A 243 5.71 1.36 32.70
C GLN A 243 4.67 1.28 33.83
N HIS A 244 4.77 0.27 34.70
CA HIS A 244 3.87 0.09 35.83
C HIS A 244 4.16 1.12 36.93
N VAL A 245 5.43 1.32 37.26
CA VAL A 245 5.88 2.36 38.21
C VAL A 245 5.46 3.76 37.73
N ALA A 246 5.57 4.02 36.42
CA ALA A 246 5.12 5.27 35.81
C ALA A 246 3.61 5.46 35.94
N LEU A 247 2.81 4.41 35.73
CA LEU A 247 1.35 4.45 35.92
C LEU A 247 0.99 4.71 37.39
N LYS A 248 1.60 3.99 38.34
CA LYS A 248 1.37 4.21 39.78
C LYS A 248 1.69 5.64 40.19
N ARG A 249 2.82 6.17 39.73
CA ARG A 249 3.22 7.55 39.99
C ARG A 249 2.20 8.53 39.39
N PHE A 250 1.76 8.29 38.16
CA PHE A 250 0.75 9.11 37.50
C PHE A 250 -0.58 9.12 38.27
N LEU A 251 -1.06 7.96 38.74
CA LEU A 251 -2.27 7.85 39.54
C LEU A 251 -2.16 8.60 40.87
N ASN A 252 -1.05 8.43 41.58
CA ASN A 252 -0.81 9.10 42.86
C ASN A 252 -0.67 10.63 42.70
N GLN A 253 -0.16 11.09 41.55
CA GLN A 253 0.01 12.51 41.24
C GLN A 253 -1.22 13.13 40.58
N LEU A 254 -2.25 12.34 40.24
CA LEU A 254 -3.42 12.82 39.51
C LEU A 254 -4.07 14.07 40.14
N PRO A 255 -4.26 14.16 41.48
CA PRO A 255 -4.82 15.36 42.08
C PRO A 255 -3.94 16.60 41.91
N GLU A 256 -2.62 16.45 41.99
CA GLU A 256 -1.64 17.54 41.83
C GLU A 256 -1.57 18.01 40.37
N LEU A 257 -1.56 17.06 39.45
CA LEU A 257 -1.60 17.31 38.01
C LEU A 257 -2.90 18.00 37.61
N ALA A 258 -4.04 17.55 38.14
CA ALA A 258 -5.35 18.14 37.88
C ALA A 258 -5.44 19.59 38.36
N ARG A 259 -4.94 19.88 39.57
CA ARG A 259 -4.84 21.26 40.09
C ARG A 259 -3.94 22.13 39.22
N SER A 260 -2.83 21.59 38.74
CA SER A 260 -1.90 22.31 37.85
C SER A 260 -2.52 22.60 36.48
N ALA A 261 -3.31 21.67 35.95
CA ALA A 261 -4.07 21.85 34.71
C ALA A 261 -5.20 22.87 34.86
N HIS A 262 -5.94 22.86 35.98
CA HIS A 262 -6.93 23.88 36.33
C HIS A 262 -6.27 25.26 36.50
N GLY A 263 -5.15 25.33 37.22
CA GLY A 263 -4.39 26.57 37.43
C GLY A 263 -3.83 27.18 36.14
N GLN A 264 -3.56 26.39 35.09
CA GLN A 264 -3.22 26.90 33.75
C GLN A 264 -4.43 27.44 32.98
N SER A 265 -5.63 26.88 33.19
CA SER A 265 -6.88 27.35 32.60
C SER A 265 -7.33 28.66 33.26
N ASP A 266 -7.35 28.69 34.59
CA ASP A 266 -7.70 29.87 35.38
C ASP A 266 -6.65 30.97 35.23
N SER A 267 -5.36 30.66 35.03
CA SER A 267 -4.35 31.68 34.70
C SER A 267 -4.31 32.09 33.23
N LYS A 268 -4.98 31.40 32.30
CA LYS A 268 -5.21 31.89 30.93
C LYS A 268 -6.49 32.72 30.83
N SER A 269 -7.56 32.33 31.52
CA SER A 269 -8.73 33.18 31.73
C SER A 269 -8.32 34.44 32.51
N ALA A 270 -7.58 34.26 33.61
CA ALA A 270 -7.01 35.37 34.35
C ALA A 270 -5.87 36.06 33.59
N ARG A 271 -5.08 35.49 32.67
CA ARG A 271 -4.15 36.31 31.85
C ARG A 271 -4.85 37.12 30.75
N ILE A 272 -6.11 36.81 30.45
CA ILE A 272 -6.98 37.68 29.65
C ILE A 272 -7.62 38.76 30.57
N ASP A 273 -7.84 38.46 31.86
CA ASP A 273 -8.45 39.38 32.84
C ASP A 273 -7.47 40.07 33.84
N SER A 274 -6.18 39.74 33.81
CA SER A 274 -5.17 40.06 34.84
C SER A 274 -3.81 40.41 34.21
N ALA A 275 -3.87 41.15 33.10
CA ALA A 275 -2.91 42.23 32.84
C ALA A 275 -3.07 43.35 33.88
N ALA A 276 -2.93 43.00 35.16
CA ALA A 276 -2.58 43.86 36.26
C ALA A 276 -1.78 42.99 37.29
N PRO A 277 -0.72 43.50 37.93
CA PRO A 277 0.46 42.68 38.23
C PRO A 277 0.59 42.13 39.67
N GLN A 278 1.16 40.91 39.73
CA GLN A 278 2.11 40.26 40.69
C GLN A 278 1.86 40.12 42.21
N ILE A 279 2.38 38.97 42.73
CA ILE A 279 3.24 38.71 43.93
C ILE A 279 2.81 37.43 44.73
N PRO A 280 3.75 36.59 45.25
CA PRO A 280 3.74 35.12 45.11
C PRO A 280 3.71 34.29 46.42
N SER A 281 3.92 32.97 46.25
CA SER A 281 4.53 31.97 47.18
C SER A 281 3.56 31.15 48.05
N VAL A 282 3.78 29.88 48.44
CA VAL A 282 4.80 28.82 48.25
C VAL A 282 4.23 27.52 48.89
N GLU A 283 4.56 26.36 48.30
CA GLU A 283 4.85 24.99 48.81
C GLU A 283 4.30 24.52 50.21
N ALA A 284 4.15 23.23 50.59
CA ALA A 284 4.69 21.94 50.14
C ALA A 284 4.14 20.80 51.04
N LYS A 285 4.13 19.56 50.49
CA LYS A 285 4.58 18.29 51.13
C LYS A 285 3.74 17.68 52.28
N THR A 286 3.61 16.37 52.51
CA THR A 286 4.30 15.14 52.02
C THR A 286 3.62 13.89 52.60
N GLY A 287 3.66 12.77 51.84
CA GLY A 287 4.07 11.43 52.30
C GLY A 287 3.08 10.54 53.08
N VAL A 288 3.18 9.20 53.15
CA VAL A 288 4.15 8.17 52.71
C VAL A 288 3.59 6.74 53.03
N ALA A 289 3.85 5.74 52.15
CA ALA A 289 4.09 4.27 52.36
C ALA A 289 3.00 3.33 52.95
N ARG A 290 2.95 1.98 52.78
CA ARG A 290 3.69 0.90 52.04
C ARG A 290 2.98 -0.48 52.20
N SER A 291 3.33 -1.44 51.30
CA SER A 291 3.57 -2.92 51.47
C SER A 291 2.43 -3.90 51.83
N ASP A 292 2.40 -5.21 51.48
CA ASP A 292 3.14 -6.14 50.60
C ASP A 292 2.45 -7.55 50.61
N GLY A 293 2.73 -8.42 49.61
CA GLY A 293 2.95 -9.90 49.76
C GLY A 293 1.89 -10.90 49.21
N HIS A 294 2.12 -11.60 48.08
CA HIS A 294 2.57 -13.03 47.89
C HIS A 294 1.50 -14.16 48.08
N ALA A 295 1.40 -15.31 47.38
CA ALA A 295 2.08 -15.97 46.25
C ALA A 295 1.33 -17.29 45.79
N SER A 296 1.54 -17.72 44.54
CA SER A 296 1.74 -19.10 43.98
C SER A 296 0.69 -20.25 44.06
N LYS A 297 0.38 -20.90 42.90
CA LYS A 297 0.76 -22.30 42.54
C LYS A 297 0.25 -22.76 41.15
N LYS A 298 0.84 -23.85 40.62
CA LYS A 298 0.92 -24.33 39.21
C LYS A 298 0.27 -25.73 38.99
N PRO A 299 0.30 -26.40 37.80
CA PRO A 299 -0.81 -27.07 37.08
C PRO A 299 -0.71 -28.63 37.08
N PRO A 300 -1.53 -29.39 36.30
CA PRO A 300 -1.03 -30.11 35.08
C PRO A 300 -2.15 -30.44 34.01
N PRO A 301 -2.07 -31.48 33.14
CA PRO A 301 -1.47 -31.48 31.79
C PRO A 301 -2.39 -31.95 30.62
N ARG A 302 -1.82 -31.91 29.39
CA ARG A 302 -2.36 -32.22 28.04
C ARG A 302 -2.73 -33.69 27.78
N ARG A 303 -3.55 -33.96 26.73
CA ARG A 303 -3.37 -35.06 25.72
C ARG A 303 -4.25 -34.87 24.44
N PRO A 304 -4.05 -35.61 23.33
CA PRO A 304 -3.90 -35.06 21.96
C PRO A 304 -4.76 -35.76 20.86
N ALA A 305 -4.47 -35.44 19.59
CA ALA A 305 -4.72 -36.20 18.34
C ALA A 305 -6.18 -36.21 17.81
N ALA A 306 -6.51 -36.33 16.52
CA ALA A 306 -5.85 -36.36 15.21
C ALA A 306 -6.95 -36.48 14.11
N LEU A 307 -6.54 -36.61 12.83
CA LEU A 307 -7.28 -36.98 11.60
C LEU A 307 -8.07 -35.86 10.88
N ASP A 308 -8.11 -35.76 9.54
CA ASP A 308 -7.24 -36.21 8.43
C ASP A 308 -7.82 -35.59 7.14
N LYS A 309 -6.92 -35.11 6.28
CA LYS A 309 -6.83 -35.35 4.83
C LYS A 309 -8.09 -35.55 3.97
N VAL A 310 -8.16 -34.73 2.91
CA VAL A 310 -8.49 -34.97 1.47
C VAL A 310 -8.57 -33.53 0.87
N THR A 311 -7.87 -33.03 -0.14
CA THR A 311 -7.10 -33.57 -1.29
C THR A 311 -6.11 -32.48 -1.78
N ARG A 312 -4.92 -32.89 -2.22
CA ARG A 312 -3.91 -32.07 -2.91
C ARG A 312 -4.05 -32.21 -4.43
N SER A 313 -3.73 -31.14 -5.18
CA SER A 313 -2.74 -31.14 -6.29
C SER A 313 -3.14 -30.26 -7.50
N ALA A 314 -2.68 -29.01 -7.54
CA ALA A 314 -2.29 -28.32 -8.78
C ALA A 314 -1.61 -26.95 -8.51
N ILE A 315 -0.42 -26.88 -7.88
CA ILE A 315 0.34 -25.61 -7.87
C ILE A 315 1.83 -25.88 -8.05
N LEU A 316 2.42 -25.25 -9.07
CA LEU A 316 3.85 -25.16 -9.40
C LEU A 316 4.58 -26.46 -9.83
N PRO A 317 5.40 -26.43 -10.90
CA PRO A 317 6.37 -27.46 -11.22
C PRO A 317 7.16 -27.88 -9.98
N GLU A 318 7.46 -29.17 -9.87
CA GLU A 318 8.16 -29.78 -8.72
C GLU A 318 9.46 -29.04 -8.34
N ARG A 319 10.12 -28.42 -9.33
CA ARG A 319 11.28 -27.55 -9.16
C ARG A 319 11.04 -26.27 -8.35
N LEU A 320 9.82 -25.75 -8.25
CA LEU A 320 9.52 -24.54 -7.46
C LEU A 320 8.96 -24.87 -6.08
N ARG A 321 8.53 -26.12 -5.83
CA ARG A 321 8.02 -26.56 -4.52
C ARG A 321 9.12 -26.81 -3.48
N SER A 322 10.36 -27.01 -3.93
CA SER A 322 11.53 -27.25 -3.09
C SER A 322 12.38 -25.99 -2.84
N PHE A 323 11.93 -24.82 -3.28
CA PHE A 323 12.66 -23.57 -3.12
C PHE A 323 12.05 -22.73 -2.01
N ASP A 324 12.70 -22.75 -0.85
CA ASP A 324 12.52 -21.71 0.15
C ASP A 324 13.07 -20.40 -0.41
N MET A 325 12.18 -19.46 -0.70
CA MET A 325 12.56 -18.11 -1.11
C MET A 325 13.39 -17.46 0.00
N PRO A 326 14.62 -17.02 -0.29
CA PRO A 326 15.49 -16.47 0.74
C PRO A 326 14.88 -15.21 1.37
N GLY A 327 14.83 -15.15 2.69
CA GLY A 327 14.43 -13.93 3.41
C GLY A 327 15.48 -12.81 3.25
N ASN A 328 15.15 -11.58 3.68
CA ASN A 328 16.02 -10.38 3.55
C ASN A 328 17.40 -10.47 4.27
N ALA A 329 17.68 -11.57 4.97
CA ALA A 329 18.95 -11.86 5.65
C ALA A 329 19.62 -13.16 5.15
N ALA A 330 19.15 -13.74 4.05
CA ALA A 330 19.82 -14.87 3.43
C ALA A 330 21.22 -14.43 2.98
N GLU A 331 22.21 -15.31 3.19
CA GLU A 331 23.55 -15.07 2.65
C GLU A 331 23.44 -14.75 1.15
N PRO A 332 24.18 -13.74 0.64
CA PRO A 332 24.15 -13.37 -0.77
C PRO A 332 24.27 -14.55 -1.74
N GLY A 333 24.97 -15.63 -1.34
CA GLY A 333 25.08 -16.88 -2.09
C GLY A 333 23.78 -17.68 -2.27
N LEU A 334 22.87 -17.68 -1.29
CA LEU A 334 21.58 -18.38 -1.38
C LEU A 334 20.58 -17.61 -2.26
N VAL A 335 20.54 -16.28 -2.09
CA VAL A 335 19.79 -15.34 -2.94
C VAL A 335 20.19 -15.52 -4.40
N TYR A 336 21.50 -15.64 -4.63
CA TYR A 336 22.12 -15.92 -5.91
C TYR A 336 21.69 -17.26 -6.52
N ASP A 337 21.78 -18.36 -5.78
CA ASP A 337 21.44 -19.68 -6.32
C ASP A 337 19.94 -19.80 -6.65
N VAL A 338 19.08 -19.09 -5.93
CA VAL A 338 17.65 -19.00 -6.26
C VAL A 338 17.42 -18.19 -7.53
N ALA A 339 18.02 -17.00 -7.65
CA ALA A 339 17.90 -16.18 -8.86
C ALA A 339 18.42 -16.89 -10.12
N ILE A 340 19.52 -17.65 -9.99
CA ILE A 340 20.09 -18.48 -11.07
C ILE A 340 19.15 -19.61 -11.49
N LYS A 341 18.57 -20.34 -10.53
CA LYS A 341 17.70 -21.48 -10.89
C LYS A 341 16.36 -21.03 -11.48
N LEU A 342 15.95 -19.78 -11.23
CA LEU A 342 14.82 -19.09 -11.86
C LEU A 342 15.15 -18.49 -13.25
N ARG A 343 16.39 -18.60 -13.74
CA ARG A 343 16.84 -18.04 -15.02
C ARG A 343 16.26 -18.75 -16.25
N TYR A 344 15.77 -19.98 -16.10
CA TYR A 344 15.49 -20.89 -17.23
C TYR A 344 14.09 -20.76 -17.87
N GLY A 345 13.57 -19.53 -17.98
CA GLY A 345 12.78 -19.16 -19.17
C GLY A 345 11.29 -18.85 -19.02
N ARG A 346 10.79 -18.39 -17.87
CA ARG A 346 9.35 -18.05 -17.74
C ARG A 346 9.13 -16.68 -17.13
N MET A 347 8.09 -15.97 -17.59
CA MET A 347 7.76 -14.60 -17.16
C MET A 347 7.67 -14.50 -15.62
N LEU A 348 7.01 -15.47 -14.98
CA LEU A 348 6.90 -15.54 -13.52
C LEU A 348 8.26 -15.69 -12.81
N GLU A 349 9.17 -16.50 -13.38
CA GLU A 349 10.49 -16.73 -12.81
C GLU A 349 11.37 -15.48 -12.94
N ARG A 350 11.25 -14.72 -14.04
CA ARG A 350 11.93 -13.43 -14.23
C ARG A 350 11.41 -12.36 -13.28
N MET A 351 10.09 -12.28 -13.10
CA MET A 351 9.47 -11.37 -12.14
C MET A 351 9.97 -11.67 -10.72
N LEU A 352 10.05 -12.94 -10.36
CA LEU A 352 10.53 -13.40 -9.06
C LEU A 352 12.03 -13.10 -8.87
N ALA A 353 12.86 -13.37 -9.87
CA ALA A 353 14.29 -13.08 -9.81
C ALA A 353 14.58 -11.57 -9.74
N SER A 354 13.84 -10.75 -10.50
CA SER A 354 13.94 -9.28 -10.44
C SER A 354 13.56 -8.74 -9.05
N ALA A 355 12.53 -9.30 -8.45
CA ALA A 355 12.10 -8.98 -7.10
C ALA A 355 13.13 -9.37 -6.02
N ILE A 356 13.76 -10.54 -6.17
CA ILE A 356 14.84 -11.00 -5.29
C ILE A 356 16.00 -10.00 -5.31
N VAL A 357 16.44 -9.60 -6.51
CA VAL A 357 17.54 -8.63 -6.63
C VAL A 357 17.19 -7.28 -6.01
N LYS A 358 15.97 -6.77 -6.26
CA LYS A 358 15.49 -5.49 -5.69
C LYS A 358 15.49 -5.46 -4.16
N ARG A 359 15.27 -6.60 -3.49
CA ARG A 359 15.25 -6.70 -2.02
C ARG A 359 16.57 -7.14 -1.38
N SER A 360 17.59 -7.46 -2.18
CA SER A 360 18.91 -7.82 -1.68
C SER A 360 19.53 -6.66 -0.91
N GLN A 361 20.22 -6.95 0.20
CA GLN A 361 21.06 -5.96 0.90
C GLN A 361 22.28 -5.55 0.05
N ASP A 362 22.71 -6.44 -0.85
CA ASP A 362 23.74 -6.17 -1.85
C ASP A 362 23.28 -6.65 -3.24
N PRO A 363 22.46 -5.84 -3.93
CA PRO A 363 21.96 -6.17 -5.26
C PRO A 363 23.08 -6.35 -6.29
N PHE A 364 24.20 -5.63 -6.11
CA PHE A 364 25.33 -5.66 -7.05
C PHE A 364 26.06 -6.99 -7.02
N SER A 365 26.32 -7.55 -5.83
CA SER A 365 26.92 -8.88 -5.73
C SER A 365 26.03 -9.97 -6.32
N VAL A 366 24.70 -9.87 -6.14
CA VAL A 366 23.74 -10.82 -6.75
C VAL A 366 23.78 -10.73 -8.28
N PHE A 367 23.85 -9.51 -8.82
CA PHE A 367 23.98 -9.29 -10.26
C PHE A 367 25.31 -9.81 -10.81
N MET A 368 26.45 -9.45 -10.20
CA MET A 368 27.78 -9.89 -10.65
C MET A 368 27.91 -11.40 -10.62
N SER A 369 27.40 -12.04 -9.57
CA SER A 369 27.42 -13.49 -9.49
C SER A 369 26.55 -14.14 -10.58
N ALA A 370 25.40 -13.53 -10.91
CA ALA A 370 24.56 -13.97 -12.03
C ALA A 370 25.24 -13.79 -13.39
N LEU A 371 25.99 -12.69 -13.54
CA LEU A 371 26.79 -12.36 -14.70
C LEU A 371 27.94 -13.35 -14.91
N ASP A 372 28.66 -13.73 -13.85
CA ASP A 372 29.75 -14.71 -13.90
C ASP A 372 29.28 -16.10 -14.37
N LYS A 373 28.02 -16.45 -14.07
CA LYS A 373 27.37 -17.67 -14.55
C LYS A 373 26.69 -17.50 -15.92
N SER A 374 26.68 -16.32 -16.52
CA SER A 374 26.10 -16.08 -17.84
C SER A 374 27.03 -16.64 -18.92
N ALA A 375 26.50 -17.50 -19.80
CA ALA A 375 27.31 -18.19 -20.81
C ALA A 375 27.14 -17.56 -22.20
N THR A 376 26.04 -16.82 -22.40
CA THR A 376 25.66 -16.24 -23.69
C THR A 376 25.20 -14.79 -23.55
N PHE A 377 25.20 -14.04 -24.65
CA PHE A 377 24.67 -12.68 -24.68
C PHE A 377 23.16 -12.63 -24.37
N ASN A 378 22.40 -13.66 -24.76
CA ASN A 378 20.99 -13.78 -24.39
C ASN A 378 20.80 -13.92 -22.88
N ASP A 379 21.71 -14.61 -22.19
CA ASP A 379 21.69 -14.69 -20.73
C ASP A 379 21.91 -13.33 -20.07
N PHE A 380 22.77 -12.51 -20.68
CA PHE A 380 23.00 -11.14 -20.24
C PHE A 380 21.77 -10.26 -20.44
N GLU A 381 21.12 -10.29 -21.61
CA GLU A 381 19.89 -9.49 -21.84
C GLU A 381 18.77 -9.82 -20.84
N LEU A 382 18.73 -11.04 -20.30
CA LEU A 382 17.77 -11.46 -19.29
C LEU A 382 18.00 -10.85 -17.90
N ILE A 383 19.26 -10.66 -17.52
CA ILE A 383 19.66 -10.14 -16.19
C ILE A 383 20.05 -8.66 -16.24
N ALA A 384 20.27 -8.11 -17.44
CA ALA A 384 20.58 -6.72 -17.70
C ALA A 384 19.61 -5.74 -17.01
N PRO A 385 18.28 -5.95 -17.02
CA PRO A 385 17.35 -5.09 -16.29
C PRO A 385 17.60 -5.03 -14.78
N TRP A 386 18.35 -5.97 -14.20
CA TRP A 386 18.66 -5.97 -12.78
C TRP A 386 19.71 -4.92 -12.41
N LEU A 387 20.54 -4.46 -13.37
CA LEU A 387 21.53 -3.40 -13.16
C LEU A 387 20.95 -2.12 -12.58
N ARG A 388 19.67 -1.83 -12.88
CA ARG A 388 18.95 -0.68 -12.32
C ARG A 388 18.83 -0.70 -10.79
N PHE A 389 18.94 -1.89 -10.19
CA PHE A 389 18.85 -2.08 -8.74
C PHE A 389 20.21 -2.05 -8.04
N THR A 390 21.31 -2.03 -8.80
CA THR A 390 22.66 -2.27 -8.27
C THR A 390 23.58 -1.05 -8.33
N SER A 391 23.17 0.01 -9.00
CA SER A 391 24.11 0.91 -9.66
C SER A 391 24.42 2.22 -8.94
N THR A 392 25.73 2.42 -8.73
CA THR A 392 26.42 3.72 -8.74
C THR A 392 27.36 3.73 -9.97
N ARG A 393 27.77 4.91 -10.45
CA ARG A 393 28.68 5.04 -11.62
C ARG A 393 29.94 4.17 -11.50
N GLU A 394 30.48 4.08 -10.29
CA GLU A 394 31.69 3.33 -9.93
C GLU A 394 31.56 1.81 -10.14
N LYS A 395 30.32 1.29 -10.16
CA LYS A 395 30.04 -0.14 -10.31
C LYS A 395 29.83 -0.60 -11.76
N ILE A 396 29.78 0.33 -12.72
CA ILE A 396 29.49 0.02 -14.13
C ILE A 396 30.75 -0.36 -14.91
N GLU A 397 31.85 0.35 -14.66
CA GLU A 397 33.15 0.07 -15.31
C GLU A 397 33.57 -1.40 -15.11
N PRO A 398 33.51 -1.97 -13.89
CA PRO A 398 33.87 -3.37 -13.65
C PRO A 398 32.96 -4.36 -14.39
N VAL A 399 31.65 -4.06 -14.50
CA VAL A 399 30.69 -4.88 -15.24
C VAL A 399 31.02 -4.89 -16.73
N ALA A 400 31.29 -3.71 -17.28
CA ALA A 400 31.59 -3.56 -18.70
C ALA A 400 32.92 -4.24 -19.07
N GLU A 401 33.94 -4.09 -18.23
CA GLU A 401 35.24 -4.76 -18.39
C GLU A 401 35.09 -6.28 -18.30
N HIS A 402 34.33 -6.76 -17.30
CA HIS A 402 34.05 -8.17 -17.15
C HIS A 402 33.39 -8.74 -18.42
N LEU A 403 32.33 -8.11 -18.92
CA LEU A 403 31.60 -8.58 -20.10
C LEU A 403 32.39 -8.45 -21.39
N THR A 404 33.16 -7.38 -21.55
CA THR A 404 34.07 -7.20 -22.70
C THR A 404 35.05 -8.35 -22.77
N LYS A 405 35.60 -8.76 -21.62
CA LYS A 405 36.52 -9.89 -21.50
C LYS A 405 35.82 -11.24 -21.70
N SER A 406 34.67 -11.45 -21.06
CA SER A 406 33.92 -12.71 -21.09
C SER A 406 33.34 -13.02 -22.48
N PHE A 407 32.87 -12.01 -23.21
CA PHE A 407 32.32 -12.17 -24.57
C PHE A 407 33.29 -11.83 -25.69
N LYS A 408 34.53 -11.47 -25.39
CA LYS A 408 35.56 -11.07 -26.38
C LYS A 408 35.05 -10.00 -27.35
N LEU A 409 34.39 -8.97 -26.81
CA LEU A 409 33.77 -7.92 -27.60
C LEU A 409 34.83 -7.08 -28.33
N THR A 410 34.49 -6.62 -29.53
CA THR A 410 35.31 -5.63 -30.26
C THR A 410 35.35 -4.31 -29.48
N GLU A 411 36.30 -3.42 -29.78
CA GLU A 411 36.34 -2.09 -29.14
C GLU A 411 35.04 -1.32 -29.33
N VAL A 412 34.42 -1.43 -30.52
CA VAL A 412 33.13 -0.82 -30.83
C VAL A 412 32.05 -1.42 -29.93
N ASP A 413 31.91 -2.75 -29.90
CA ASP A 413 30.86 -3.43 -29.11
C ASP A 413 31.06 -3.25 -27.60
N SER A 414 32.31 -3.13 -27.14
CA SER A 414 32.63 -2.76 -25.75
C SER A 414 32.16 -1.35 -25.42
N LYS A 415 32.39 -0.37 -26.31
CA LYS A 415 31.85 0.99 -26.15
C LYS A 415 30.30 0.98 -26.15
N ARG A 416 29.67 0.16 -27.00
CA ARG A 416 28.21 -0.03 -27.00
C ARG A 416 27.68 -0.58 -25.69
N LEU A 417 28.35 -1.60 -25.20
CA LEU A 417 27.98 -2.23 -23.95
C LEU A 417 28.13 -1.26 -22.79
N LYS A 418 29.24 -0.50 -22.73
CA LYS A 418 29.43 0.55 -21.71
C LYS A 418 28.29 1.56 -21.71
N VAL A 419 27.90 2.06 -22.87
CA VAL A 419 26.77 2.99 -23.03
C VAL A 419 25.45 2.37 -22.55
N GLN A 420 25.17 1.12 -22.93
CA GLN A 420 23.98 0.38 -22.49
C GLN A 420 23.92 0.21 -20.98
N LEU A 421 25.03 -0.25 -20.40
CA LEU A 421 25.17 -0.46 -18.97
C LEU A 421 25.02 0.86 -18.20
N MET A 422 25.61 1.95 -18.71
CA MET A 422 25.46 3.30 -18.14
C MET A 422 24.01 3.78 -18.17
N GLY A 423 23.29 3.48 -19.25
CA GLY A 423 21.86 3.75 -19.33
C GLY A 423 21.01 3.00 -18.31
N TRP A 424 21.18 1.69 -18.26
CA TRP A 424 20.46 0.84 -17.29
C TRP A 424 20.81 1.16 -15.84
N ALA A 425 22.01 1.70 -15.62
CA ALA A 425 22.50 2.13 -14.32
C ALA A 425 22.11 3.58 -13.95
N GLY A 426 21.33 4.27 -14.77
CA GLY A 426 20.84 5.60 -14.44
C GLY A 426 21.87 6.73 -14.61
N CYS A 427 23.00 6.51 -15.31
CA CYS A 427 24.09 7.48 -15.38
C CYS A 427 23.86 8.56 -16.44
N THR A 428 23.83 9.82 -16.01
CA THR A 428 23.45 11.01 -16.81
C THR A 428 24.49 11.47 -17.82
N PHE A 429 25.76 11.10 -17.61
CA PHE A 429 26.86 11.56 -18.44
C PHE A 429 27.31 10.46 -19.40
N LEU A 430 26.59 10.34 -20.51
CA LEU A 430 27.06 9.53 -21.64
C LEU A 430 28.02 10.39 -22.48
N PRO A 431 29.23 9.89 -22.80
CA PRO A 431 30.18 10.64 -23.63
C PRO A 431 29.54 10.98 -24.98
N PRO A 432 29.83 12.17 -25.56
CA PRO A 432 29.37 12.50 -26.90
C PRO A 432 29.92 11.46 -27.87
N LEU A 433 29.02 10.87 -28.65
CA LEU A 433 29.39 9.88 -29.65
C LEU A 433 29.69 10.53 -30.98
N ASP A 434 30.79 10.08 -31.57
CA ASP A 434 31.14 10.40 -32.94
C ASP A 434 30.23 9.57 -33.87
N TRP A 435 29.24 10.23 -34.45
CA TRP A 435 28.26 9.63 -35.36
C TRP A 435 28.83 9.33 -36.76
N GLY A 436 30.13 9.56 -36.99
CA GLY A 436 30.80 9.36 -38.28
C GLY A 436 30.84 7.91 -38.80
N ASP A 437 30.64 6.90 -37.93
CA ASP A 437 30.61 5.49 -38.35
C ASP A 437 29.18 5.04 -38.76
N SER A 438 28.88 5.24 -40.05
CA SER A 438 27.59 4.95 -40.67
C SER A 438 27.12 3.48 -40.63
N ARG A 439 28.03 2.49 -40.46
CA ARG A 439 27.65 1.06 -40.47
C ARG A 439 27.10 0.58 -39.13
N ASN A 440 27.19 1.42 -38.10
CA ASN A 440 26.98 1.05 -36.73
C ASN A 440 25.92 1.91 -36.02
N SER A 441 25.30 2.87 -36.71
CA SER A 441 24.43 3.92 -36.15
C SER A 441 23.01 3.45 -35.76
N GLU A 442 22.44 2.43 -36.41
CA GLU A 442 21.03 2.04 -36.21
C GLU A 442 20.76 1.37 -34.86
N LYS A 443 21.36 0.20 -34.62
CA LYS A 443 21.26 -0.48 -33.32
C LYS A 443 21.83 0.36 -32.20
N PHE A 444 22.89 1.12 -32.48
CA PHE A 444 23.56 1.93 -31.47
C PHE A 444 22.76 3.15 -31.04
N SER A 445 22.13 3.88 -31.98
CA SER A 445 21.20 4.97 -31.67
C SER A 445 20.03 4.50 -30.83
N TYR A 446 19.49 3.31 -31.12
CA TYR A 446 18.44 2.70 -30.32
C TYR A 446 18.87 2.47 -28.86
N TYR A 447 19.98 1.78 -28.67
CA TYR A 447 20.48 1.48 -27.33
C TYR A 447 20.95 2.72 -26.58
N TYR A 448 21.55 3.70 -27.28
CA TYR A 448 21.93 4.99 -26.74
C TYR A 448 20.70 5.80 -26.30
N THR A 449 19.65 5.85 -27.12
CA THR A 449 18.39 6.54 -26.82
C THR A 449 17.67 5.90 -25.63
N LYS A 450 17.53 4.57 -25.64
CA LYS A 450 16.96 3.80 -24.53
C LYS A 450 17.74 4.05 -23.23
N SER A 451 19.07 4.04 -23.32
CA SER A 451 19.98 4.28 -22.20
C SER A 451 19.87 5.68 -21.63
N ASN A 452 19.84 6.68 -22.51
CA ASN A 452 19.66 8.08 -22.13
C ASN A 452 18.30 8.32 -21.48
N LEU A 453 17.21 7.76 -22.01
CA LEU A 453 15.88 7.90 -21.42
C LEU A 453 15.80 7.23 -20.04
N HIS A 454 16.44 6.06 -19.87
CA HIS A 454 16.57 5.41 -18.57
C HIS A 454 17.41 6.24 -17.59
N ALA A 455 18.54 6.81 -18.03
CA ALA A 455 19.40 7.68 -17.23
C ALA A 455 18.74 9.00 -16.83
N ALA A 456 18.01 9.60 -17.76
CA ALA A 456 17.28 10.86 -17.59
C ALA A 456 16.24 10.80 -16.46
N TRP A 457 15.72 9.62 -16.16
CA TRP A 457 14.77 9.46 -15.07
C TRP A 457 15.47 9.41 -13.70
N HIS A 458 16.58 8.70 -13.57
CA HIS A 458 17.25 8.55 -12.26
C HIS A 458 17.78 9.87 -11.69
N ASP A 459 18.10 10.82 -12.56
CA ASP A 459 18.46 12.18 -12.18
C ASP A 459 17.22 13.07 -12.14
N GLN A 460 16.92 13.64 -10.97
CA GLN A 460 15.73 14.49 -10.75
C GLN A 460 15.85 15.87 -11.43
N GLY A 461 16.89 16.10 -12.23
CA GLY A 461 17.10 17.32 -13.00
C GLY A 461 16.17 17.43 -14.20
N GLU A 462 15.10 18.20 -14.08
CA GLU A 462 14.14 18.49 -15.16
C GLU A 462 14.81 18.94 -16.47
N SER A 463 15.86 19.76 -16.40
CA SER A 463 16.62 20.24 -17.57
C SER A 463 17.33 19.11 -18.33
N ASN A 464 17.91 18.15 -17.61
CA ASN A 464 18.57 16.99 -18.20
C ASN A 464 17.55 16.08 -18.88
N LEU A 465 16.41 15.84 -18.22
CA LEU A 465 15.32 15.07 -18.81
C LEU A 465 14.79 15.71 -20.10
N ARG A 466 14.59 17.03 -20.12
CA ARG A 466 14.16 17.75 -21.33
C ARG A 466 15.15 17.61 -22.47
N TYR A 467 16.44 17.78 -22.18
CA TYR A 467 17.51 17.62 -23.18
C TYR A 467 17.54 16.19 -23.76
N LEU A 468 17.51 15.18 -22.90
CA LEU A 468 17.63 13.78 -23.30
C LEU A 468 16.41 13.30 -24.10
N VAL A 469 15.20 13.76 -23.75
CA VAL A 469 13.99 13.47 -24.54
C VAL A 469 14.05 14.11 -25.91
N ARG A 470 14.48 15.38 -26.01
CA ARG A 470 14.65 16.05 -27.32
C ARG A 470 15.66 15.32 -28.19
N ALA A 471 16.84 15.02 -27.65
CA ALA A 471 17.87 14.28 -28.37
C ALA A 471 17.37 12.91 -28.86
N SER A 472 16.52 12.23 -28.07
CA SER A 472 15.89 10.96 -28.43
C SER A 472 14.89 11.11 -29.59
N ILE A 473 14.07 12.16 -29.56
CA ILE A 473 13.09 12.46 -30.63
C ILE A 473 13.80 12.86 -31.92
N ASP A 474 14.82 13.72 -31.82
CA ASP A 474 15.62 14.18 -32.95
C ASP A 474 16.38 13.00 -33.60
N ALA A 475 16.92 12.09 -32.78
CA ALA A 475 17.51 10.85 -33.26
C ALA A 475 16.49 9.97 -33.98
N ASN A 476 15.28 9.80 -33.44
CA ASN A 476 14.22 9.02 -34.08
C ASN A 476 13.75 9.65 -35.41
N ASN A 477 13.58 10.97 -35.45
CA ASN A 477 13.21 11.70 -36.66
C ASN A 477 14.31 11.62 -37.73
N SER A 478 15.58 11.70 -37.34
CA SER A 478 16.72 11.51 -38.23
C SER A 478 16.79 10.08 -38.76
N HIS A 479 16.49 9.08 -37.92
CA HIS A 479 16.38 7.67 -38.31
C HIS A 479 15.24 7.43 -39.32
N ARG A 480 14.06 8.02 -39.08
CA ARG A 480 12.93 7.97 -40.01
C ARG A 480 13.33 8.47 -41.39
N ASN A 481 14.03 9.61 -41.44
CA ASN A 481 14.46 10.20 -42.71
C ASN A 481 15.48 9.33 -43.45
N TYR A 482 16.32 8.58 -42.73
CA TYR A 482 17.38 7.76 -43.31
C TYR A 482 16.93 6.34 -43.70
N TYR A 483 16.12 5.67 -42.87
CA TYR A 483 15.72 4.26 -43.07
C TYR A 483 14.25 4.08 -43.47
N ASN A 484 13.48 5.17 -43.58
CA ASN A 484 12.03 5.16 -43.82
C ASN A 484 11.26 4.26 -42.82
N ARG A 485 11.78 4.15 -41.59
CA ARG A 485 11.18 3.40 -40.49
C ARG A 485 11.36 4.19 -39.20
N HIS A 486 10.31 4.23 -38.40
CA HIS A 486 10.40 4.75 -37.04
C HIS A 486 11.13 3.72 -36.16
N VAL A 487 11.88 4.19 -35.15
CA VAL A 487 12.18 3.35 -33.98
C VAL A 487 10.85 2.77 -33.50
N SER A 488 10.79 1.46 -33.30
CA SER A 488 9.50 0.81 -33.08
C SER A 488 8.84 1.41 -31.84
N ILE A 489 7.53 1.59 -31.88
CA ILE A 489 6.79 2.10 -30.71
C ILE A 489 7.08 1.28 -29.44
N PHE A 490 7.31 -0.02 -29.60
CA PHE A 490 7.66 -0.96 -28.54
C PHE A 490 8.97 -0.60 -27.81
N ASP A 491 9.92 -0.06 -28.57
CA ASP A 491 11.23 0.34 -28.09
C ASP A 491 11.18 1.59 -27.25
N PHE A 492 10.38 2.56 -27.70
CA PHE A 492 10.14 3.79 -26.96
C PHE A 492 9.33 3.52 -25.68
N ILE A 493 8.26 2.74 -25.77
CA ILE A 493 7.42 2.37 -24.63
C ILE A 493 8.24 1.64 -23.57
N SER A 494 9.11 0.71 -23.98
CA SER A 494 9.98 -0.01 -23.05
C SER A 494 10.92 0.93 -22.29
N ALA A 495 11.39 2.01 -22.92
CA ALA A 495 12.25 3.00 -22.29
C ALA A 495 11.51 3.91 -21.29
N VAL A 496 10.20 4.14 -21.48
CA VAL A 496 9.38 4.97 -20.58
C VAL A 496 8.53 4.16 -19.58
N LYS A 497 8.51 2.83 -19.71
CA LYS A 497 7.76 1.88 -18.85
C LYS A 497 8.25 1.86 -17.40
N GLY A 498 9.45 2.35 -17.13
CA GLY A 498 9.82 2.80 -15.82
C GLY A 498 9.99 4.29 -15.95
N MET A 499 9.01 5.09 -15.60
CA MET A 499 9.16 6.54 -15.45
C MET A 499 8.07 6.96 -14.47
N PRO A 500 8.33 7.84 -13.49
CA PRO A 500 7.32 8.33 -12.57
C PRO A 500 6.42 9.25 -13.34
N ALA A 501 5.16 9.30 -12.93
CA ALA A 501 4.17 10.17 -13.55
C ALA A 501 4.63 11.64 -13.64
N SER A 502 5.41 12.12 -12.66
CA SER A 502 5.97 13.49 -12.66
C SER A 502 6.86 13.79 -13.87
N ASN A 503 7.67 12.81 -14.29
CA ASN A 503 8.61 12.99 -15.41
C ASN A 503 7.91 12.73 -16.75
N THR A 504 6.89 11.88 -16.78
CA THR A 504 6.12 11.60 -18.01
C THR A 504 5.46 12.86 -18.55
N LYS A 505 5.08 13.83 -17.71
CA LYS A 505 4.60 15.16 -18.14
C LYS A 505 5.67 15.96 -18.89
N ILE A 506 6.91 15.92 -18.44
CA ILE A 506 8.03 16.58 -19.12
C ILE A 506 8.28 15.91 -20.47
N VAL A 507 8.31 14.57 -20.50
CA VAL A 507 8.55 13.78 -21.71
C VAL A 507 7.44 13.97 -22.74
N LEU A 508 6.18 14.00 -22.30
CA LEU A 508 5.03 14.28 -23.15
C LEU A 508 5.15 15.68 -23.78
N ASN A 509 5.46 16.70 -22.98
CA ASN A 509 5.59 18.09 -23.46
C ASN A 509 6.72 18.22 -24.50
N GLU A 510 7.86 17.59 -24.26
CA GLU A 510 8.97 17.60 -25.24
C GLU A 510 8.66 16.74 -26.46
N GLY A 511 7.94 15.62 -26.29
CA GLY A 511 7.37 14.79 -27.35
C GLY A 511 6.53 15.61 -28.32
N ILE A 512 5.58 16.37 -27.79
CA ILE A 512 4.68 17.22 -28.58
C ILE A 512 5.49 18.32 -29.29
N LYS A 513 6.38 19.02 -28.57
CA LYS A 513 7.20 20.10 -29.15
C LYS A 513 8.14 19.60 -30.24
N GLY A 514 8.69 18.39 -30.08
CA GLY A 514 9.60 17.75 -31.03
C GLY A 514 8.90 17.01 -32.17
N GLY A 515 7.57 17.03 -32.24
CA GLY A 515 6.82 16.35 -33.30
C GLY A 515 6.92 14.83 -33.24
N ALA A 516 6.89 14.25 -32.05
CA ALA A 516 6.89 12.80 -31.89
C ALA A 516 5.65 12.14 -32.55
N PRO A 517 5.75 10.90 -33.05
CA PRO A 517 4.63 10.19 -33.66
C PRO A 517 3.41 10.07 -32.72
N SER A 518 2.21 10.12 -33.30
CA SER A 518 0.94 10.09 -32.55
C SER A 518 0.81 8.87 -31.63
N GLU A 519 1.34 7.74 -32.07
CA GLU A 519 1.34 6.46 -31.37
C GLU A 519 2.26 6.52 -30.14
N MET A 520 3.41 7.19 -30.27
CA MET A 520 4.34 7.42 -29.17
C MET A 520 3.72 8.31 -28.09
N ILE A 521 3.01 9.36 -28.51
CA ILE A 521 2.27 10.24 -27.61
C ILE A 521 1.11 9.49 -26.94
N SER A 522 0.39 8.65 -27.69
CA SER A 522 -0.69 7.81 -27.16
C SER A 522 -0.19 6.96 -25.99
N ALA A 523 0.93 6.27 -26.16
CA ALA A 523 1.48 5.43 -25.10
C ALA A 523 1.95 6.21 -23.86
N LEU A 524 2.55 7.40 -24.05
CA LEU A 524 2.91 8.31 -22.95
C LEU A 524 1.68 8.79 -22.19
N LEU A 525 0.62 9.14 -22.92
CA LEU A 525 -0.65 9.56 -22.35
C LEU A 525 -1.30 8.44 -21.55
N HIS A 526 -1.38 7.23 -22.11
CA HIS A 526 -1.89 6.05 -21.39
C HIS A 526 -1.17 5.83 -20.06
N ARG A 527 0.15 6.04 -20.01
CA ARG A 527 0.92 5.90 -18.78
C ARG A 527 0.65 7.01 -17.76
N LEU A 528 0.47 8.26 -18.20
CA LEU A 528 0.01 9.35 -17.33
C LEU A 528 -1.40 9.11 -16.77
N CYS A 529 -2.19 8.29 -17.45
CA CYS A 529 -3.59 8.01 -17.14
C CYS A 529 -3.81 6.88 -16.12
N ILE A 530 -2.83 6.00 -15.89
CA ILE A 530 -2.92 4.92 -14.87
C ILE A 530 -2.96 5.50 -13.44
N THR A 531 -2.31 6.65 -13.24
CA THR A 531 -2.38 7.46 -12.00
C THR A 531 -2.40 8.94 -12.38
N PRO A 532 -3.57 9.50 -12.76
CA PRO A 532 -3.67 10.92 -13.08
C PRO A 532 -3.31 11.73 -11.83
N THR A 533 -2.18 12.43 -11.85
CA THR A 533 -1.92 13.44 -10.84
C THR A 533 -2.87 14.61 -11.09
N ALA A 534 -3.27 15.33 -10.03
CA ALA A 534 -4.09 16.55 -10.19
C ALA A 534 -3.46 17.52 -11.21
N ASP A 535 -2.13 17.52 -11.30
CA ASP A 535 -1.32 18.35 -12.18
C ASP A 535 -1.31 17.92 -13.67
N ALA A 536 -1.73 16.70 -14.00
CA ALA A 536 -1.76 16.19 -15.37
C ALA A 536 -3.10 16.52 -16.09
N THR A 537 -4.16 16.79 -15.31
CA THR A 537 -5.51 17.04 -15.85
C THR A 537 -5.57 18.22 -16.84
N PRO A 538 -4.96 19.39 -16.56
CA PRO A 538 -5.01 20.53 -17.49
C PRO A 538 -4.31 20.26 -18.83
N ASP A 539 -3.27 19.44 -18.83
CA ASP A 539 -2.51 19.12 -20.06
C ASP A 539 -3.28 18.12 -20.93
N ILE A 540 -3.94 17.14 -20.31
CA ILE A 540 -4.84 16.22 -21.02
C ILE A 540 -6.00 16.99 -21.66
N MET A 541 -6.56 17.99 -20.98
CA MET A 541 -7.60 18.86 -21.54
C MET A 541 -7.13 19.57 -22.82
N LYS A 542 -5.92 20.14 -22.81
CA LYS A 542 -5.34 20.78 -23.99
C LYS A 542 -5.11 19.80 -25.13
N LEU A 543 -4.74 18.56 -24.82
CA LEU A 543 -4.45 17.54 -25.83
C LEU A 543 -5.71 16.98 -26.48
N VAL A 544 -6.78 16.77 -25.70
CA VAL A 544 -8.09 16.36 -26.24
C VAL A 544 -8.66 17.39 -27.22
N GLN A 545 -8.31 18.67 -27.02
CA GLN A 545 -8.72 19.80 -27.86
C GLN A 545 -7.66 20.19 -28.91
N ASN A 546 -6.62 19.36 -29.11
CA ASN A 546 -5.55 19.69 -30.04
C ASN A 546 -6.06 19.73 -31.49
N SER A 547 -5.50 20.65 -32.29
CA SER A 547 -5.82 20.76 -33.72
C SER A 547 -5.31 19.58 -34.55
N ASP A 548 -4.26 18.89 -34.08
CA ASP A 548 -3.82 17.61 -34.64
C ASP A 548 -4.81 16.51 -34.23
N LEU A 549 -5.56 16.00 -35.22
CA LEU A 549 -6.61 15.01 -35.00
C LEU A 549 -6.06 13.68 -34.46
N GLY A 550 -4.86 13.28 -34.86
CA GLY A 550 -4.22 12.06 -34.36
C GLY A 550 -3.86 12.17 -32.89
N LEU A 551 -3.29 13.31 -32.50
CA LEU A 551 -2.95 13.63 -31.11
C LEU A 551 -4.21 13.76 -30.23
N ALA A 552 -5.25 14.44 -30.74
CA ALA A 552 -6.52 14.58 -30.04
C ALA A 552 -7.21 13.23 -29.83
N ASN A 553 -7.18 12.33 -30.82
CA ASN A 553 -7.75 11.00 -30.70
C ASN A 553 -6.97 10.13 -29.72
N ALA A 554 -5.63 10.17 -29.75
CA ALA A 554 -4.79 9.50 -28.77
C ALA A 554 -5.09 9.97 -27.33
N ALA A 555 -5.25 11.28 -27.13
CA ALA A 555 -5.60 11.85 -25.82
C ALA A 555 -7.00 11.48 -25.36
N LYS A 556 -7.98 11.41 -26.27
CA LYS A 556 -9.32 10.90 -25.97
C LYS A 556 -9.25 9.43 -25.55
N SER A 557 -8.61 8.57 -26.32
CA SER A 557 -8.45 7.15 -25.98
C SER A 557 -7.79 6.96 -24.62
N ALA A 558 -6.76 7.73 -24.29
CA ALA A 558 -6.12 7.69 -22.98
C ALA A 558 -7.04 8.18 -21.84
N LEU A 559 -7.73 9.31 -22.04
CA LEU A 559 -8.70 9.87 -21.10
C LEU A 559 -9.81 8.88 -20.74
N ALA A 560 -10.21 8.03 -21.69
CA ALA A 560 -11.24 7.04 -21.49
C ALA A 560 -10.93 6.12 -20.29
N PHE A 561 -9.66 5.77 -20.07
CA PHE A 561 -9.22 4.88 -18.98
C PHE A 561 -8.91 5.59 -17.66
N ILE A 562 -9.00 6.93 -17.59
CA ILE A 562 -8.77 7.71 -16.37
C ILE A 562 -10.03 7.67 -15.49
N PRO A 563 -9.96 7.28 -14.21
CA PRO A 563 -11.11 7.38 -13.31
C PRO A 563 -11.57 8.84 -13.09
N GLY A 564 -12.88 9.05 -13.13
CA GLY A 564 -13.62 10.31 -13.19
C GLY A 564 -13.88 10.84 -11.80
N ARG A 565 -12.97 10.54 -10.88
CA ARG A 565 -13.07 10.88 -9.46
C ARG A 565 -13.08 12.37 -9.20
N SER A 566 -12.64 13.19 -10.17
CA SER A 566 -12.72 14.64 -10.12
C SER A 566 -13.80 15.17 -11.08
N GLU A 567 -14.44 16.25 -10.68
CA GLU A 567 -15.44 16.95 -11.49
C GLU A 567 -14.85 17.42 -12.84
N ALA A 568 -13.57 17.81 -12.85
CA ALA A 568 -12.85 18.21 -14.06
C ALA A 568 -12.73 17.08 -15.09
N ILE A 569 -12.29 15.89 -14.67
CA ILE A 569 -12.18 14.71 -15.55
C ILE A 569 -13.56 14.24 -15.97
N SER A 570 -14.51 14.17 -15.04
CA SER A 570 -15.89 13.77 -15.32
C SER A 570 -16.60 14.71 -16.30
N GLY A 571 -16.40 16.03 -16.17
CA GLY A 571 -16.94 17.03 -17.10
C GLY A 571 -16.30 16.94 -18.48
N LEU A 572 -14.99 16.67 -18.57
CA LEU A 572 -14.28 16.47 -19.83
C LEU A 572 -14.77 15.24 -20.57
N LYS A 573 -14.92 14.13 -19.83
CA LYS A 573 -15.49 12.88 -20.32
C LYS A 573 -16.90 13.07 -20.90
N ARG A 574 -17.79 13.79 -20.19
CA ARG A 574 -19.14 14.15 -20.67
C ARG A 574 -19.14 14.98 -21.95
N ARG A 575 -18.27 16.00 -22.07
CA ARG A 575 -18.18 16.82 -23.29
C ARG A 575 -17.62 16.06 -24.50
N SER A 576 -16.70 15.14 -24.25
CA SER A 576 -16.10 14.34 -25.33
C SER A 576 -17.03 13.22 -25.80
N LEU A 577 -17.97 12.75 -24.95
CA LEU A 577 -19.02 11.80 -25.34
C LEU A 577 -19.94 12.35 -26.44
N SER A 578 -20.30 13.63 -26.39
CA SER A 578 -21.18 14.25 -27.38
C SER A 578 -20.57 14.41 -28.79
N GLY A 579 -19.27 14.09 -28.95
CA GLY A 579 -18.49 14.39 -30.15
C GLY A 579 -18.16 13.21 -31.08
N ASN A 580 -18.72 12.02 -30.86
CA ASN A 580 -18.50 10.79 -31.65
C ASN A 580 -17.03 10.29 -31.71
N SER A 581 -16.69 9.38 -30.79
CA SER A 581 -15.87 8.21 -31.13
C SER A 581 -16.26 7.02 -30.24
N ALA A 582 -16.55 5.89 -30.88
CA ALA A 582 -17.09 4.70 -30.23
C ALA A 582 -16.14 4.08 -29.15
N PRO A 583 -14.82 4.00 -29.35
CA PRO A 583 -13.88 3.53 -28.30
C PRO A 583 -13.90 4.38 -27.02
N PHE A 584 -14.10 5.70 -27.16
CA PHE A 584 -14.09 6.65 -26.06
C PHE A 584 -15.36 6.54 -25.20
N ALA A 585 -16.52 6.33 -25.84
CA ALA A 585 -17.80 6.30 -25.15
C ALA A 585 -17.90 5.19 -24.11
N ALA A 586 -17.30 4.04 -24.41
CA ALA A 586 -17.28 2.89 -23.52
C ALA A 586 -16.53 3.12 -22.22
N ALA A 587 -15.26 3.50 -22.26
CA ALA A 587 -14.49 3.66 -21.03
C ALA A 587 -14.88 4.94 -20.23
N VAL A 588 -15.57 5.89 -20.87
CA VAL A 588 -16.26 6.97 -20.16
C VAL A 588 -17.53 6.49 -19.44
N GLY A 589 -18.34 5.64 -20.07
CA GLY A 589 -19.59 5.13 -19.49
C GLY A 589 -19.37 4.38 -18.17
N THR A 590 -18.30 3.58 -18.08
CA THR A 590 -17.89 2.84 -16.87
C THR A 590 -17.76 3.70 -15.62
N ASP A 591 -17.33 4.94 -15.82
CA ASP A 591 -16.71 5.74 -14.78
C ASP A 591 -17.62 6.87 -14.31
N LEU A 592 -18.60 7.22 -15.14
CA LEU A 592 -19.63 8.19 -14.80
C LEU A 592 -20.90 7.55 -14.20
N ILE A 593 -21.03 6.22 -14.23
CA ILE A 593 -22.25 5.49 -13.81
C ILE A 593 -23.50 6.12 -14.47
N ILE A 594 -23.36 6.49 -15.74
CA ILE A 594 -24.42 7.14 -16.54
C ILE A 594 -25.27 6.07 -17.23
N ASP A 595 -26.49 6.45 -17.63
CA ASP A 595 -27.43 5.79 -18.56
C ASP A 595 -26.82 5.47 -19.95
N ALA A 596 -25.59 4.93 -20.00
CA ALA A 596 -24.88 4.54 -21.21
C ALA A 596 -25.01 3.03 -21.50
N VAL A 597 -25.67 2.27 -20.62
CA VAL A 597 -25.78 0.80 -20.74
C VAL A 597 -26.39 0.40 -22.07
N ASP A 598 -27.43 1.12 -22.53
CA ASP A 598 -28.13 0.79 -23.76
C ASP A 598 -27.28 1.10 -25.00
N ASP A 599 -26.58 2.25 -25.01
CA ASP A 599 -25.66 2.63 -26.08
C ASP A 599 -24.49 1.64 -26.18
N LEU A 600 -23.89 1.28 -25.04
CA LEU A 600 -22.82 0.29 -24.99
C LEU A 600 -23.30 -1.10 -25.38
N GLY A 601 -24.51 -1.46 -24.97
CA GLY A 601 -25.17 -2.69 -25.40
C GLY A 601 -25.42 -2.70 -26.91
N ALA A 602 -25.85 -1.59 -27.51
CA ALA A 602 -26.05 -1.46 -28.94
C ALA A 602 -24.72 -1.57 -29.70
N MET A 603 -23.66 -0.95 -29.18
CA MET A 603 -22.31 -1.06 -29.73
C MET A 603 -21.78 -2.49 -29.67
N LEU A 604 -21.95 -3.17 -28.53
CA LEU A 604 -21.60 -4.57 -28.36
C LEU A 604 -22.41 -5.45 -29.33
N ARG A 605 -23.71 -5.21 -29.50
CA ARG A 605 -24.57 -5.96 -30.42
C ARG A 605 -24.32 -5.67 -31.91
N SER A 606 -23.62 -4.59 -32.25
CA SER A 606 -23.34 -4.26 -33.66
C SER A 606 -22.56 -5.36 -34.39
N GLY A 607 -21.90 -6.27 -33.64
CA GLY A 607 -21.27 -7.47 -34.17
C GLY A 607 -19.98 -7.22 -34.95
N ASN A 608 -19.59 -5.96 -35.12
CA ASN A 608 -18.32 -5.61 -35.77
C ASN A 608 -17.17 -5.94 -34.82
N SER A 609 -16.13 -6.62 -35.32
CA SER A 609 -14.85 -6.87 -34.60
C SER A 609 -14.03 -5.58 -34.51
N SER A 610 -14.60 -4.56 -33.91
CA SER A 610 -14.05 -3.22 -33.82
C SER A 610 -13.51 -2.95 -32.42
N GLU A 611 -12.53 -2.05 -32.33
CA GLU A 611 -12.04 -1.49 -31.06
C GLU A 611 -13.17 -1.01 -30.14
N ALA A 612 -14.26 -0.53 -30.73
CA ALA A 612 -15.44 -0.09 -30.03
C ALA A 612 -16.17 -1.23 -29.28
N SER A 613 -16.28 -2.42 -29.90
CA SER A 613 -16.92 -3.59 -29.29
C SER A 613 -16.10 -4.14 -28.13
N PHE A 614 -14.77 -4.18 -28.26
CA PHE A 614 -13.86 -4.55 -27.17
C PHE A 614 -14.00 -3.62 -25.97
N ASN A 615 -14.00 -2.31 -26.23
CA ASN A 615 -14.12 -1.32 -25.17
C ASN A 615 -15.51 -1.34 -24.53
N ALA A 616 -16.58 -1.52 -25.32
CA ALA A 616 -17.95 -1.66 -24.82
C ALA A 616 -18.09 -2.89 -23.91
N ALA A 617 -17.56 -4.04 -24.33
CA ALA A 617 -17.50 -5.24 -23.50
C ALA A 617 -16.74 -4.98 -22.19
N TRP A 618 -15.56 -4.37 -22.24
CA TRP A 618 -14.80 -4.04 -21.03
C TRP A 618 -15.58 -3.11 -20.08
N ALA A 619 -16.23 -2.08 -20.63
CA ALA A 619 -16.99 -1.11 -19.85
C ALA A 619 -18.21 -1.73 -19.16
N LEU A 620 -19.01 -2.48 -19.92
CA LEU A 620 -20.16 -3.20 -19.41
C LEU A 620 -19.74 -4.23 -18.34
N SER A 621 -18.57 -4.88 -18.49
CA SER A 621 -18.00 -5.81 -17.51
C SER A 621 -17.65 -5.15 -16.17
N ARG A 622 -17.41 -3.84 -16.16
CA ARG A 622 -17.16 -3.06 -14.93
C ARG A 622 -18.45 -2.53 -14.31
N MET A 623 -19.48 -2.32 -15.13
CA MET A 623 -20.80 -1.85 -14.70
C MET A 623 -21.71 -2.98 -14.23
N SER A 624 -21.43 -4.24 -14.58
CA SER A 624 -22.26 -5.41 -14.29
C SER A 624 -22.48 -5.69 -12.80
N GLY A 625 -21.60 -5.18 -11.93
CA GLY A 625 -21.78 -5.22 -10.46
C GLY A 625 -22.65 -4.09 -9.90
N LEU A 626 -22.91 -3.06 -10.69
CA LEU A 626 -23.71 -1.89 -10.30
C LEU A 626 -25.06 -1.82 -11.03
N SER A 627 -25.19 -2.48 -12.19
CA SER A 627 -26.38 -2.43 -13.05
C SER A 627 -26.74 -3.83 -13.57
N SER A 628 -27.96 -4.29 -13.29
CA SER A 628 -28.50 -5.54 -13.84
C SER A 628 -28.64 -5.48 -15.36
N ALA A 629 -28.99 -4.32 -15.92
CA ALA A 629 -29.05 -4.13 -17.37
C ALA A 629 -27.66 -4.33 -18.01
N ALA A 630 -26.60 -3.81 -17.40
CA ALA A 630 -25.23 -4.02 -17.90
C ALA A 630 -24.81 -5.50 -17.83
N ARG A 631 -25.23 -6.21 -16.77
CA ARG A 631 -25.01 -7.65 -16.63
C ARG A 631 -25.70 -8.44 -17.75
N GLU A 632 -26.94 -8.10 -18.10
CA GLU A 632 -27.65 -8.73 -19.22
C GLU A 632 -26.93 -8.46 -20.56
N GLN A 633 -26.42 -7.25 -20.78
CA GLN A 633 -25.62 -6.94 -21.97
C GLN A 633 -24.35 -7.79 -22.06
N ILE A 634 -23.64 -7.95 -20.94
CA ILE A 634 -22.44 -8.80 -20.87
C ILE A 634 -22.77 -10.26 -21.10
N LYS A 635 -23.84 -10.77 -20.49
CA LYS A 635 -24.29 -12.15 -20.69
C LYS A 635 -24.62 -12.41 -22.16
N HIS A 636 -25.38 -11.52 -22.79
CA HIS A 636 -25.65 -11.58 -24.22
C HIS A 636 -24.35 -11.55 -25.03
N GLY A 637 -23.43 -10.62 -24.72
CA GLY A 637 -22.14 -10.54 -25.40
C GLY A 637 -21.25 -11.78 -25.21
N ALA A 638 -21.30 -12.41 -24.04
CA ALA A 638 -20.55 -13.62 -23.73
C ALA A 638 -21.05 -14.83 -24.53
N ILE A 639 -22.35 -14.86 -24.85
CA ILE A 639 -23.00 -15.99 -25.53
C ILE A 639 -23.03 -15.77 -27.05
N GLU A 640 -23.43 -14.58 -27.50
CA GLU A 640 -23.86 -14.36 -28.90
C GLU A 640 -22.90 -13.51 -29.73
N HIS A 641 -21.91 -12.84 -29.13
CA HIS A 641 -21.04 -11.95 -29.90
C HIS A 641 -20.20 -12.74 -30.93
N PRO A 642 -20.12 -12.33 -32.21
CA PRO A 642 -19.42 -13.12 -33.24
C PRO A 642 -17.90 -13.14 -33.07
N ASP A 643 -17.32 -12.03 -32.60
CA ASP A 643 -15.88 -11.92 -32.33
C ASP A 643 -15.49 -12.60 -31.00
N LYS A 644 -14.53 -13.54 -31.08
CA LYS A 644 -14.05 -14.37 -29.97
C LYS A 644 -13.42 -13.58 -28.83
N LEU A 645 -12.59 -12.60 -29.16
CA LEU A 645 -11.87 -11.84 -28.15
C LEU A 645 -12.84 -10.97 -27.35
N THR A 646 -13.85 -10.39 -28.01
CA THR A 646 -14.94 -9.65 -27.37
C THR A 646 -15.75 -10.55 -26.45
N ARG A 647 -16.10 -11.77 -26.90
CA ARG A 647 -16.73 -12.78 -26.02
C ARG A 647 -15.88 -13.07 -24.79
N CYS A 648 -14.58 -13.27 -24.96
CA CYS A 648 -13.68 -13.53 -23.83
C CYS A 648 -13.67 -12.37 -22.81
N ILE A 649 -13.71 -11.11 -23.26
CA ILE A 649 -13.81 -9.94 -22.37
C ILE A 649 -15.15 -9.91 -21.61
N CYS A 650 -16.25 -10.23 -22.30
CA CYS A 650 -17.56 -10.37 -21.65
C CYS A 650 -17.54 -11.51 -20.62
N LEU A 651 -16.90 -12.64 -20.93
CA LEU A 651 -16.76 -13.77 -20.00
C LEU A 651 -15.94 -13.40 -18.76
N ILE A 652 -14.93 -12.53 -18.86
CA ILE A 652 -14.24 -11.98 -17.68
C ILE A 652 -15.22 -11.19 -16.81
N GLY A 653 -16.01 -10.28 -17.40
CA GLY A 653 -17.01 -9.51 -16.65
C GLY A 653 -18.08 -10.36 -15.99
N LEU A 654 -18.55 -11.39 -16.69
CA LEU A 654 -19.51 -12.34 -16.15
C LEU A 654 -18.89 -13.16 -15.02
N ALA A 655 -17.62 -13.58 -15.15
CA ALA A 655 -16.91 -14.32 -14.11
C ALA A 655 -16.66 -13.50 -12.84
N ILE A 656 -16.46 -12.17 -12.96
CA ILE A 656 -16.31 -11.28 -11.81
C ILE A 656 -17.59 -11.23 -10.97
N GLU A 657 -18.76 -11.17 -11.62
CA GLU A 657 -20.06 -10.95 -10.95
C GLU A 657 -20.85 -12.21 -10.64
N ALA A 658 -20.80 -13.18 -11.55
CA ALA A 658 -21.55 -14.43 -11.47
C ALA A 658 -20.64 -15.61 -11.89
N PRO A 659 -19.64 -15.97 -11.05
CA PRO A 659 -18.64 -16.97 -11.40
C PRO A 659 -19.24 -18.33 -11.81
N GLN A 660 -20.28 -18.79 -11.10
CA GLN A 660 -20.95 -20.06 -11.41
C GLN A 660 -21.69 -20.04 -12.74
N GLU A 661 -22.19 -18.87 -13.15
CA GLU A 661 -22.88 -18.71 -14.43
C GLU A 661 -21.89 -18.63 -15.60
N ALA A 662 -20.73 -18.01 -15.38
CA ALA A 662 -19.68 -17.89 -16.38
C ALA A 662 -18.95 -19.21 -16.67
N GLU A 663 -18.83 -20.09 -15.68
CA GLU A 663 -18.07 -21.35 -15.73
C GLU A 663 -18.35 -22.22 -16.97
N PRO A 664 -19.60 -22.59 -17.31
CA PRO A 664 -19.86 -23.45 -18.47
C PRO A 664 -19.44 -22.78 -19.79
N TYR A 665 -19.63 -21.47 -19.93
CA TYR A 665 -19.27 -20.73 -21.13
C TYR A 665 -17.76 -20.59 -21.29
N ILE A 666 -17.04 -20.33 -20.19
CA ILE A 666 -15.58 -20.27 -20.18
C ILE A 666 -15.00 -21.64 -20.52
N ALA A 667 -15.51 -22.71 -19.91
CA ALA A 667 -15.05 -24.07 -20.18
C ALA A 667 -15.23 -24.46 -21.65
N ASP A 668 -16.31 -23.99 -22.30
CA ASP A 668 -16.54 -24.25 -23.72
C ASP A 668 -15.64 -23.41 -24.63
N GLU A 669 -15.59 -22.10 -24.42
CA GLU A 669 -14.77 -21.19 -25.23
C GLU A 669 -13.27 -21.56 -25.13
N TYR A 670 -12.81 -21.97 -23.94
CA TYR A 670 -11.40 -22.32 -23.68
C TYR A 670 -10.90 -23.48 -24.54
N LYS A 671 -11.77 -24.42 -24.93
CA LYS A 671 -11.40 -25.56 -25.80
C LYS A 671 -10.91 -25.10 -27.17
N SER A 672 -11.50 -24.03 -27.70
CA SER A 672 -11.22 -23.52 -29.04
C SER A 672 -10.30 -22.30 -29.06
N ALA A 673 -9.99 -21.76 -27.87
CA ALA A 673 -9.26 -20.52 -27.70
C ALA A 673 -7.78 -20.62 -28.12
N ARG A 674 -7.22 -19.53 -28.66
CA ARG A 674 -5.80 -19.40 -29.00
C ARG A 674 -5.18 -18.15 -28.39
N ASP A 675 -3.90 -18.23 -28.03
CA ASP A 675 -3.04 -17.14 -27.56
C ASP A 675 -3.76 -16.12 -26.64
N MET A 676 -4.19 -14.97 -27.20
CA MET A 676 -4.91 -13.89 -26.51
C MET A 676 -6.22 -14.33 -25.85
N GLU A 677 -7.00 -15.17 -26.51
CA GLU A 677 -8.28 -15.68 -26.00
C GLU A 677 -8.03 -16.56 -24.77
N LYS A 678 -7.02 -17.43 -24.82
CA LYS A 678 -6.62 -18.26 -23.68
C LYS A 678 -6.13 -17.42 -22.50
N PHE A 679 -5.43 -16.31 -22.78
CA PHE A 679 -5.05 -15.36 -21.75
C PHE A 679 -6.27 -14.73 -21.07
N CYS A 680 -7.22 -14.21 -21.86
CA CYS A 680 -8.45 -13.62 -21.34
C CYS A 680 -9.29 -14.63 -20.53
N LEU A 681 -9.44 -15.84 -21.05
CA LEU A 681 -10.20 -16.87 -20.34
C LEU A 681 -9.47 -17.37 -19.09
N SER A 682 -8.14 -17.39 -19.08
CA SER A 682 -7.38 -17.73 -17.87
C SER A 682 -7.53 -16.66 -16.78
N ILE A 683 -7.65 -15.38 -17.18
CA ILE A 683 -8.06 -14.29 -16.29
C ILE A 683 -9.45 -14.58 -15.74
N ALA A 684 -10.44 -14.91 -16.58
CA ALA A 684 -11.80 -15.24 -16.13
C ALA A 684 -11.84 -16.43 -15.16
N ILE A 685 -11.09 -17.50 -15.46
CA ILE A 685 -10.96 -18.70 -14.60
C ILE A 685 -10.40 -18.35 -13.21
N SER A 686 -9.53 -17.34 -13.12
CA SER A 686 -8.96 -16.90 -11.84
C SER A 686 -10.00 -16.27 -10.90
N TYR A 687 -11.16 -15.85 -11.41
CA TYR A 687 -12.30 -15.37 -10.62
C TYR A 687 -13.29 -16.49 -10.23
N ILE A 688 -13.25 -17.63 -10.94
CA ILE A 688 -14.12 -18.79 -10.69
C ILE A 688 -13.47 -19.77 -9.72
N SER A 689 -12.17 -19.98 -9.91
CA SER A 689 -11.37 -20.96 -9.18
C SER A 689 -10.13 -20.30 -8.57
N ASP A 690 -9.12 -21.08 -8.19
CA ASP A 690 -7.85 -20.50 -7.77
C ASP A 690 -7.03 -19.99 -8.98
N ALA A 691 -6.05 -19.14 -8.70
CA ALA A 691 -5.21 -18.54 -9.74
C ALA A 691 -4.28 -19.52 -10.45
N SER A 692 -4.29 -20.82 -10.13
CA SER A 692 -3.30 -21.80 -10.62
C SER A 692 -3.27 -21.91 -12.14
N GLN A 693 -4.43 -21.85 -12.80
CA GLN A 693 -4.51 -21.95 -14.26
C GLN A 693 -3.91 -20.73 -14.94
N MET A 694 -4.22 -19.53 -14.44
CA MET A 694 -3.60 -18.28 -14.89
C MET A 694 -2.09 -18.31 -14.69
N LEU A 695 -1.60 -18.75 -13.53
CA LEU A 695 -0.18 -18.85 -13.26
C LEU A 695 0.52 -19.90 -14.12
N SER A 696 -0.15 -21.03 -14.39
CA SER A 696 0.36 -22.06 -15.29
C SER A 696 0.47 -21.54 -16.71
N LEU A 697 -0.51 -20.76 -17.18
CA LEU A 697 -0.45 -20.11 -18.47
C LEU A 697 0.72 -19.11 -18.52
N LEU A 698 0.84 -18.21 -17.54
CA LEU A 698 1.94 -17.24 -17.47
C LEU A 698 3.32 -17.90 -17.37
N ALA A 699 3.40 -19.04 -16.69
CA ALA A 699 4.62 -19.84 -16.67
C ALA A 699 4.92 -20.36 -18.08
N ASN A 700 3.95 -20.96 -18.76
CA ASN A 700 4.23 -21.70 -19.99
C ASN A 700 4.11 -20.87 -21.29
N THR A 701 3.81 -19.58 -21.19
CA THR A 701 3.66 -18.69 -22.36
C THR A 701 4.91 -17.84 -22.55
N GLY A 702 5.44 -17.82 -23.78
CA GLY A 702 6.56 -16.94 -24.17
C GLY A 702 6.17 -15.47 -24.10
N GLU A 703 7.15 -14.60 -23.80
CA GLU A 703 6.93 -13.15 -23.70
C GLU A 703 6.41 -12.56 -25.00
N ASP A 704 6.88 -13.02 -26.15
CA ASP A 704 6.43 -12.62 -27.48
C ASP A 704 4.92 -12.77 -27.67
N ARG A 705 4.32 -13.79 -27.04
CA ARG A 705 2.87 -14.06 -27.09
C ARG A 705 2.07 -13.29 -26.05
N LEU A 706 2.70 -12.86 -24.95
CA LEU A 706 2.06 -12.05 -23.90
C LEU A 706 2.21 -10.55 -24.15
N TYR A 707 3.24 -10.14 -24.88
CA TYR A 707 3.58 -8.74 -25.10
C TYR A 707 2.44 -7.99 -25.80
N VAL A 708 1.85 -8.59 -26.83
CA VAL A 708 0.73 -8.02 -27.59
C VAL A 708 -0.51 -7.77 -26.70
N PRO A 709 -0.99 -8.73 -25.87
CA PRO A 709 -2.04 -8.47 -24.88
C PRO A 709 -1.76 -7.28 -23.97
N PHE A 710 -0.54 -7.19 -23.43
CA PHE A 710 -0.13 -6.11 -22.54
C PHE A 710 0.04 -4.76 -23.25
N MET A 711 -0.16 -4.65 -24.56
CA MET A 711 -0.18 -3.35 -25.26
C MET A 711 -1.50 -2.62 -25.12
N PHE A 712 -2.59 -3.33 -24.84
CA PHE A 712 -3.91 -2.71 -24.70
C PHE A 712 -4.19 -2.38 -23.23
N PRO A 713 -4.54 -1.12 -22.91
CA PRO A 713 -4.80 -0.69 -21.53
C PRO A 713 -5.88 -1.51 -20.82
N CYS A 714 -6.93 -1.93 -21.55
CA CYS A 714 -8.00 -2.77 -20.99
C CYS A 714 -7.46 -4.11 -20.47
N PHE A 715 -6.55 -4.77 -21.20
CA PHE A 715 -5.94 -6.02 -20.76
C PHE A 715 -4.93 -5.83 -19.64
N GLN A 716 -4.16 -4.74 -19.64
CA GLN A 716 -3.28 -4.41 -18.51
C GLN A 716 -4.10 -4.26 -17.22
N LEU A 717 -5.20 -3.52 -17.27
CA LEU A 717 -6.10 -3.31 -16.13
C LEU A 717 -6.81 -4.60 -15.70
N LEU A 718 -7.34 -5.37 -16.65
CA LEU A 718 -7.96 -6.67 -16.34
C LEU A 718 -6.95 -7.65 -15.73
N PHE A 719 -5.74 -7.71 -16.27
CA PHE A 719 -4.67 -8.54 -15.73
C PHE A 719 -4.27 -8.10 -14.34
N HIS A 720 -4.11 -6.79 -14.12
CA HIS A 720 -3.79 -6.24 -12.82
C HIS A 720 -4.90 -6.51 -11.79
N ASP A 721 -6.17 -6.34 -12.17
CA ASP A 721 -7.32 -6.64 -11.30
C ASP A 721 -7.42 -8.13 -10.99
N ALA A 722 -7.14 -9.00 -11.96
CA ALA A 722 -7.12 -10.44 -11.76
C ALA A 722 -5.93 -10.89 -10.92
N MET A 723 -4.76 -10.28 -11.10
CA MET A 723 -3.61 -10.50 -10.24
C MET A 723 -3.89 -10.02 -8.81
N LYS A 724 -4.56 -8.87 -8.61
CA LYS A 724 -5.00 -8.40 -7.29
C LYS A 724 -5.99 -9.37 -6.65
N HIS A 725 -6.97 -9.83 -7.41
CA HIS A 725 -7.94 -10.83 -6.96
C HIS A 725 -7.22 -12.14 -6.55
N ALA A 726 -6.37 -12.66 -7.43
CA ALA A 726 -5.54 -13.83 -7.21
C ALA A 726 -4.60 -13.69 -6.01
N ALA A 727 -4.05 -12.50 -5.77
CA ALA A 727 -3.20 -12.19 -4.62
C ALA A 727 -3.97 -12.20 -3.30
N GLY A 728 -5.26 -11.85 -3.31
CA GLY A 728 -6.13 -12.06 -2.15
C GLY A 728 -6.23 -13.53 -1.73
N ASN A 729 -6.06 -14.44 -2.70
CA ASN A 729 -6.16 -15.89 -2.52
C ASN A 729 -4.78 -16.60 -2.49
N SER A 730 -3.68 -15.89 -2.77
CA SER A 730 -2.33 -16.45 -2.90
C SER A 730 -1.26 -15.49 -2.35
N PRO A 731 -0.69 -15.77 -1.16
CA PRO A 731 0.32 -14.92 -0.53
C PRO A 731 1.55 -14.63 -1.40
N ILE A 732 1.99 -15.60 -2.22
CA ILE A 732 3.16 -15.44 -3.11
C ILE A 732 2.88 -14.44 -4.24
N LEU A 733 1.64 -14.38 -4.74
CA LEU A 733 1.25 -13.38 -5.74
C LEU A 733 1.07 -12.00 -5.11
N GLY A 734 0.59 -11.94 -3.87
CA GLY A 734 0.59 -10.70 -3.09
C GLY A 734 1.99 -10.14 -2.88
N GLU A 735 2.98 -11.02 -2.65
CA GLU A 735 4.37 -10.61 -2.58
C GLU A 735 4.88 -10.11 -3.94
N ILE A 736 4.66 -10.86 -5.03
CA ILE A 736 5.07 -10.46 -6.39
C ILE A 736 4.46 -9.12 -6.81
N LEU A 737 3.19 -8.87 -6.50
CA LEU A 737 2.54 -7.57 -6.77
C LEU A 737 3.07 -6.44 -5.87
N SER A 738 3.43 -6.74 -4.61
CA SER A 738 4.05 -5.74 -3.72
C SER A 738 5.49 -5.38 -4.12
N LEU A 739 6.09 -6.17 -5.02
CA LEU A 739 7.47 -6.05 -5.47
C LEU A 739 7.59 -5.20 -6.74
N THR A 740 6.54 -5.26 -7.56
CA THR A 740 6.33 -4.37 -8.69
C THR A 740 5.78 -3.06 -8.14
N ASP A 741 6.59 -1.99 -8.04
CA ASP A 741 6.04 -0.65 -7.80
C ASP A 741 4.95 -0.36 -8.85
N ASP A 742 4.03 0.59 -8.61
CA ASP A 742 2.86 1.08 -9.38
C ASP A 742 3.00 1.20 -10.93
N THR A 743 3.65 0.26 -11.60
CA THR A 743 4.29 0.36 -12.92
C THR A 743 4.08 -0.89 -13.77
N PHE A 744 3.18 -1.79 -13.34
CA PHE A 744 2.67 -2.84 -14.22
C PHE A 744 1.77 -2.25 -15.30
#